data_AF-A0A3T1APX3-F1
#
_entry.id   AF-A0A3T1APX3-F1
#
_cell.length_a   1.000
_cell.length_b   1.000
_cell.length_c   1.000
_cell.angle_alpha   90.00
_cell.angle_beta   90.00
_cell.angle_gamma   90.00
#
_symmetry.space_group_name_H-M   'P 1'
#
loop_
_entity.id
_entity.type
_entity.pdbx_description
1 polymer ?
#
loop_
_entity_poly.entity_id
_entity_poly.type
_entity_poly.pdbx_seq_one_letter_code
_entity_poly.pdbx_strand_id
1 'polypeptide(L)'
;MAAAVVGSLALGGTPAFAGGEPYWEVEVGKIPATEYTRDAKVLVGDSLAALVPYVNEKVVEKKIDPVLADVASRYFDGARLKSKDDAKVVFEHLEPLQEYLEDEMSERTVPKDASERAHVRALVETLTAVRLLADAAIQDAEAVVGPFRETPQPTPAPDAKLLKAAFEDIKEAKKALAEADEQLREADPEDALEEALPAWKKAFGVLALFGITYEGDRDADGVVDVVELRFGSSPLLIDSDGDGLTDKFEIYTLAGLSLPGNPDTDGDGTPDGQEDVDGDGLTNLREQELGTSPTEADTDGDGVDDGTEVAQGRNPLVADPRNDPPLSGGAPPIVPAPTLLDTDGDGLLDVEEQEILTDVNNVDTDGDGLSDGVEVGDWGINPLVQDTDGDALRDDYETVHVEDQGLDPARPDPRISKWTYVTDFLLGMFAGDFVPKDSMAWLAGNLCSGGLSAIPVVGWILGGLADLRDTIAGLINGDWVSAGLSILGVVPYVGDAVAIPGKAARFVLKYVHRLQETLKFVTKYDKIPDSVKDLALELILGQTYNFLIGDDAGFSAAASRFTRNDVRTMSRGDRTRWADIQDAMSDTNHVDGPEIPAQYNWRDGENAVRAILTGPCEPDYVVDTPGYPSPRSRTRKPDCAERQPDGSAVLHEVKTGVPTWTESLIDECLKDAWSLTAAGKAAHNKNISGIHWHFVAHAQYNSVGIHPPLLECLKNNKIPFTIHAPGA
;
A
#
# COMPACT_ATOMS: atom_id res chain seq x y z
N MET A 1 -12.88 16.29 19.26
CA MET A 1 -12.57 17.70 19.59
C MET A 1 -11.46 18.30 18.73
N ALA A 2 -10.94 17.60 17.70
CA ALA A 2 -10.00 18.17 16.72
C ALA A 2 -10.56 19.37 15.93
N ALA A 3 -11.88 19.46 15.75
CA ALA A 3 -12.55 20.56 15.04
C ALA A 3 -12.64 21.90 15.83
N ALA A 4 -12.21 21.98 17.08
CA ALA A 4 -12.48 23.14 17.93
C ALA A 4 -11.37 24.21 17.96
N VAL A 5 -10.16 23.91 17.48
CA VAL A 5 -9.00 24.85 17.58
C VAL A 5 -8.74 25.62 16.28
N VAL A 6 -9.26 25.17 15.13
CA VAL A 6 -9.17 25.87 13.84
C VAL A 6 -9.95 27.21 13.82
N GLY A 7 -10.94 27.38 14.71
CA GLY A 7 -11.87 28.52 14.68
C GLY A 7 -11.30 29.90 15.07
N SER A 8 -10.02 30.04 15.43
CA SER A 8 -9.47 31.31 15.95
C SER A 8 -8.53 32.06 14.99
N LEU A 9 -8.23 31.55 13.80
CA LEU A 9 -7.27 32.15 12.85
C LEU A 9 -7.90 33.03 11.75
N ALA A 10 -9.22 33.29 11.79
CA ALA A 10 -9.92 34.07 10.76
C ALA A 10 -9.68 35.60 10.78
N LEU A 11 -8.53 36.08 11.24
CA LEU A 11 -8.19 37.51 11.25
C LEU A 11 -6.81 37.76 10.65
N GLY A 12 -6.69 37.49 9.34
CA GLY A 12 -5.44 37.71 8.60
C GLY A 12 -5.51 37.63 7.07
N GLY A 13 -6.68 37.84 6.45
CA GLY A 13 -6.85 38.28 5.05
C GLY A 13 -6.30 37.44 3.88
N THR A 14 -7.09 36.49 3.40
CA THR A 14 -7.32 36.17 1.97
C THR A 14 -8.78 35.72 1.80
N PRO A 15 -9.43 35.89 0.63
CA PRO A 15 -10.84 35.54 0.49
C PRO A 15 -11.00 34.01 0.49
N ALA A 16 -11.81 33.54 1.43
CA ALA A 16 -12.21 32.14 1.53
C ALA A 16 -12.83 31.65 0.21
N PHE A 17 -12.29 30.55 -0.34
CA PHE A 17 -13.06 29.68 -1.22
C PHE A 17 -14.35 29.30 -0.51
N ALA A 18 -15.46 29.42 -1.23
CA ALA A 18 -16.80 29.27 -0.68
C ALA A 18 -17.06 27.82 -0.25
N GLY A 19 -16.90 27.52 1.05
CA GLY A 19 -17.61 26.44 1.74
C GLY A 19 -16.96 25.05 1.79
N GLY A 20 -15.68 24.90 1.42
CA GLY A 20 -14.88 23.69 1.64
C GLY A 20 -14.00 23.78 2.89
N GLU A 21 -13.57 22.64 3.45
CA GLU A 21 -12.42 22.60 4.36
C GLU A 21 -11.17 23.08 3.59
N PRO A 22 -10.33 23.95 4.17
CA PRO A 22 -9.07 24.38 3.55
C PRO A 22 -8.24 23.18 3.09
N TYR A 23 -7.60 23.29 1.91
CA TYR A 23 -6.86 22.17 1.29
C TYR A 23 -5.80 21.56 2.20
N TRP A 24 -5.04 22.39 2.92
CA TRP A 24 -4.09 21.94 3.93
C TRP A 24 -4.72 21.12 5.08
N GLU A 25 -6.00 21.34 5.44
CA GLU A 25 -6.68 20.53 6.45
C GLU A 25 -6.98 19.13 5.92
N VAL A 26 -7.21 19.01 4.61
CA VAL A 26 -7.33 17.73 3.90
C VAL A 26 -5.96 17.04 3.88
N GLU A 27 -4.89 17.75 3.52
CA GLU A 27 -3.53 17.19 3.49
C GLU A 27 -3.03 16.81 4.90
N VAL A 28 -3.25 17.64 5.93
CA VAL A 28 -3.01 17.27 7.35
C VAL A 28 -3.86 16.07 7.78
N GLY A 29 -5.03 15.88 7.19
CA GLY A 29 -5.88 14.72 7.41
C GLY A 29 -5.35 13.43 6.77
N LYS A 30 -4.57 13.57 5.68
CA LYS A 30 -3.84 12.51 4.98
C LYS A 30 -2.51 12.20 5.63
N ILE A 31 -1.79 13.21 6.13
CA ILE A 31 -0.58 13.06 6.91
C ILE A 31 -0.98 12.34 8.20
N PRO A 32 -0.62 11.06 8.36
CA PRO A 32 -0.90 10.38 9.61
C PRO A 32 -0.17 11.19 10.71
N ALA A 33 -0.82 11.41 11.86
CA ALA A 33 -0.15 12.06 12.98
C ALA A 33 1.06 11.19 13.31
N THR A 34 2.24 11.60 12.85
CA THR A 34 3.34 10.69 12.48
C THR A 34 2.89 9.47 11.65
N GLU A 35 3.79 8.79 10.95
CA GLU A 35 3.49 7.52 10.27
C GLU A 35 2.84 6.45 11.22
N TYR A 36 2.76 6.70 12.53
CA TYR A 36 2.44 5.72 13.56
C TYR A 36 1.45 6.12 14.68
N THR A 37 0.90 7.34 14.78
CA THR A 37 0.25 7.78 16.06
C THR A 37 -1.21 8.20 16.05
N ARG A 38 -2.00 7.86 15.04
CA ARG A 38 -3.44 8.16 15.09
C ARG A 38 -4.17 7.50 16.27
N ASP A 39 -3.60 6.43 16.83
CA ASP A 39 -4.23 5.64 17.87
C ASP A 39 -3.51 5.62 19.23
N ALA A 40 -2.40 6.34 19.48
CA ALA A 40 -1.66 6.15 20.74
C ALA A 40 -2.48 6.48 22.01
N LYS A 41 -3.17 7.63 22.03
CA LYS A 41 -4.13 8.01 23.09
C LYS A 41 -5.29 7.00 23.22
N VAL A 42 -5.79 6.50 22.09
CA VAL A 42 -6.89 5.52 22.04
C VAL A 42 -6.41 4.16 22.57
N LEU A 43 -5.23 3.72 22.14
CA LEU A 43 -4.56 2.49 22.57
C LEU A 43 -4.27 2.52 24.07
N VAL A 44 -3.67 3.61 24.59
CA VAL A 44 -3.48 3.76 26.05
C VAL A 44 -4.83 3.75 26.78
N GLY A 45 -5.83 4.48 26.28
CA GLY A 45 -7.15 4.54 26.91
C GLY A 45 -7.86 3.19 26.95
N ASP A 46 -7.90 2.50 25.81
CA ASP A 46 -8.57 1.22 25.63
C ASP A 46 -7.83 0.09 26.33
N SER A 47 -6.49 0.07 26.28
CA SER A 47 -5.67 -0.94 26.96
C SER A 47 -5.82 -0.82 28.47
N LEU A 48 -5.79 0.40 29.01
CA LEU A 48 -5.98 0.64 30.44
C LEU A 48 -7.42 0.36 30.89
N ALA A 49 -8.42 0.75 30.11
CA ALA A 49 -9.82 0.40 30.40
C ALA A 49 -10.02 -1.12 30.38
N ALA A 50 -9.34 -1.83 29.48
CA ALA A 50 -9.33 -3.29 29.45
C ALA A 50 -8.58 -3.92 30.62
N LEU A 51 -7.62 -3.22 31.24
CA LEU A 51 -6.88 -3.69 32.42
C LEU A 51 -7.69 -3.59 33.71
N VAL A 52 -8.58 -2.59 33.84
CA VAL A 52 -9.40 -2.31 35.05
C VAL A 52 -10.06 -3.55 35.66
N PRO A 53 -10.71 -4.46 34.91
CA PRO A 53 -11.38 -5.63 35.48
C PRO A 53 -10.44 -6.65 36.15
N TYR A 54 -9.14 -6.58 35.87
CA TYR A 54 -8.15 -7.60 36.22
C TYR A 54 -7.20 -7.18 37.34
N VAL A 55 -7.32 -5.95 37.81
CA VAL A 55 -6.46 -5.39 38.85
C VAL A 55 -7.30 -5.02 40.07
N ASN A 56 -6.67 -4.96 41.24
CA ASN A 56 -7.41 -4.60 42.45
C ASN A 56 -7.81 -3.11 42.44
N GLU A 57 -8.87 -2.78 43.19
CA GLU A 57 -9.42 -1.42 43.26
C GLU A 57 -8.36 -0.34 43.62
N LYS A 58 -7.35 -0.68 44.41
CA LYS A 58 -6.28 0.27 44.75
C LYS A 58 -5.34 0.54 43.57
N VAL A 59 -5.10 -0.46 42.71
CA VAL A 59 -4.33 -0.27 41.47
C VAL A 59 -5.14 0.58 40.50
N VAL A 60 -6.45 0.34 40.38
CA VAL A 60 -7.34 1.19 39.58
C VAL A 60 -7.26 2.65 40.05
N GLU A 61 -7.57 2.91 41.32
CA GLU A 61 -7.64 4.27 41.88
C GLU A 61 -6.31 5.03 41.83
N LYS A 62 -5.19 4.34 42.06
CA LYS A 62 -3.88 4.99 42.23
C LYS A 62 -2.97 4.97 41.01
N LYS A 63 -3.17 4.03 40.09
CA LYS A 63 -2.25 3.82 38.97
C LYS A 63 -2.95 3.94 37.61
N ILE A 64 -4.21 3.53 37.49
CA ILE A 64 -4.94 3.56 36.21
C ILE A 64 -5.78 4.82 36.03
N ASP A 65 -6.64 5.15 37.00
CA ASP A 65 -7.55 6.30 36.93
C ASP A 65 -6.83 7.64 36.69
N PRO A 66 -5.66 7.92 37.32
CA PRO A 66 -4.91 9.14 37.04
C PRO A 66 -4.46 9.22 35.57
N VAL A 67 -3.97 8.11 35.02
CA VAL A 67 -3.50 8.04 33.63
C VAL A 67 -4.67 8.17 32.64
N LEU A 68 -5.82 7.54 32.91
CA LEU A 68 -7.03 7.72 32.10
C LEU A 68 -7.54 9.17 32.13
N ALA A 69 -7.46 9.84 33.29
CA ALA A 69 -7.81 11.24 33.41
C ALA A 69 -6.86 12.16 32.62
N ASP A 70 -5.57 11.83 32.60
CA ASP A 70 -4.57 12.53 31.81
C ASP A 70 -4.81 12.36 30.32
N VAL A 71 -5.02 11.12 29.85
CA VAL A 71 -5.41 10.79 28.47
C VAL A 71 -6.60 11.66 28.02
N ALA A 72 -7.60 11.81 28.87
CA ALA A 72 -8.79 12.59 28.57
C ALA A 72 -8.55 14.11 28.48
N SER A 73 -7.59 14.66 29.23
CA SER A 73 -7.53 16.11 29.48
C SER A 73 -6.22 16.81 29.08
N ARG A 74 -5.10 16.09 29.02
CA ARG A 74 -3.74 16.66 28.90
C ARG A 74 -3.10 16.50 27.53
N TYR A 75 -3.65 15.63 26.70
CA TYR A 75 -3.20 15.46 25.32
C TYR A 75 -3.86 16.47 24.40
N PHE A 76 -3.07 17.10 23.54
CA PHE A 76 -3.52 18.01 22.47
C PHE A 76 -4.19 17.20 21.36
N ASP A 77 -3.49 16.17 20.84
CA ASP A 77 -3.99 15.24 19.84
C ASP A 77 -3.77 13.77 20.27
N GLY A 78 -3.80 12.84 19.31
CA GLY A 78 -3.60 11.41 19.57
C GLY A 78 -2.28 11.04 20.23
N ALA A 79 -1.25 11.91 20.19
CA ALA A 79 0.09 11.59 20.65
C ALA A 79 0.76 12.66 21.52
N ARG A 80 0.35 13.93 21.36
CA ARG A 80 1.10 15.08 21.89
C ARG A 80 0.51 15.63 23.18
N LEU A 81 1.37 16.02 24.13
CA LEU A 81 0.98 16.63 25.41
C LEU A 81 0.91 18.16 25.28
N LYS A 82 -0.17 18.80 25.73
CA LYS A 82 -0.43 20.23 25.49
C LYS A 82 0.67 21.19 25.95
N SER A 83 1.36 20.86 27.03
CA SER A 83 2.32 21.75 27.65
C SER A 83 3.36 21.01 28.48
N LYS A 84 4.42 21.71 28.86
CA LYS A 84 5.43 21.24 29.81
C LYS A 84 4.83 20.86 31.17
N ASP A 85 3.87 21.65 31.65
CA ASP A 85 3.22 21.41 32.95
C ASP A 85 2.33 20.17 32.88
N ASP A 86 1.63 19.97 31.76
CA ASP A 86 0.87 18.75 31.52
C ASP A 86 1.78 17.54 31.44
N ALA A 87 2.87 17.63 30.69
CA ALA A 87 3.81 16.52 30.55
C ALA A 87 4.43 16.10 31.86
N LYS A 88 4.79 17.07 32.71
CA LYS A 88 5.25 16.78 34.06
C LYS A 88 4.25 15.93 34.85
N VAL A 89 2.96 16.29 34.82
CA VAL A 89 1.93 15.54 35.55
C VAL A 89 1.72 14.14 34.95
N VAL A 90 1.67 14.03 33.61
CA VAL A 90 1.53 12.74 32.93
C VAL A 90 2.66 11.80 33.31
N PHE A 91 3.90 12.28 33.27
CA PHE A 91 5.07 11.49 33.63
C PHE A 91 5.10 11.07 35.11
N GLU A 92 4.63 11.91 36.02
CA GLU A 92 4.47 11.57 37.44
C GLU A 92 3.41 10.47 37.67
N HIS A 93 2.35 10.42 36.84
CA HIS A 93 1.32 9.37 36.93
C HIS A 93 1.70 8.08 36.19
N LEU A 94 2.52 8.16 35.14
CA LEU A 94 2.99 7.00 34.39
C LEU A 94 4.04 6.19 35.16
N GLU A 95 4.90 6.81 35.96
CA GLU A 95 5.94 6.11 36.73
C GLU A 95 5.38 4.99 37.63
N PRO A 96 4.37 5.23 38.51
CA PRO A 96 3.80 4.16 39.32
C PRO A 96 3.08 3.08 38.50
N LEU A 97 2.54 3.44 37.33
CA LEU A 97 1.91 2.48 36.42
C LEU A 97 2.98 1.60 35.78
N GLN A 98 4.07 2.17 35.29
CA GLN A 98 5.22 1.44 34.77
C GLN A 98 5.73 0.42 35.80
N GLU A 99 6.02 0.84 37.03
CA GLU A 99 6.47 -0.07 38.11
C GLU A 99 5.49 -1.23 38.34
N TYR A 100 4.17 -0.99 38.19
CA TYR A 100 3.17 -2.05 38.29
C TYR A 100 3.19 -3.02 37.11
N LEU A 101 3.32 -2.49 35.90
CA LEU A 101 3.38 -3.29 34.68
C LEU A 101 4.63 -4.18 34.70
N GLU A 102 5.78 -3.65 35.14
CA GLU A 102 7.03 -4.40 35.35
C GLU A 102 6.84 -5.54 36.37
N ASP A 103 6.30 -5.24 37.56
CA ASP A 103 6.02 -6.25 38.59
C ASP A 103 5.05 -7.35 38.08
N GLU A 104 3.99 -6.99 37.34
CA GLU A 104 3.02 -7.96 36.83
C GLU A 104 3.57 -8.80 35.67
N MET A 105 4.47 -8.27 34.86
CA MET A 105 5.09 -8.98 33.74
C MET A 105 6.16 -9.98 34.23
N SER A 106 6.97 -9.59 35.22
CA SER A 106 8.04 -10.42 35.78
C SER A 106 7.53 -11.67 36.52
N GLU A 107 6.29 -11.67 37.03
CA GLU A 107 5.72 -12.77 37.82
C GLU A 107 4.94 -13.83 37.02
N ARG A 108 4.74 -13.68 35.69
CA ARG A 108 3.77 -14.50 34.95
C ARG A 108 4.35 -15.70 34.18
N THR A 109 3.54 -16.78 34.17
CA THR A 109 3.68 -17.95 33.29
C THR A 109 2.55 -17.95 32.26
N VAL A 110 2.67 -18.76 31.19
CA VAL A 110 1.66 -18.89 30.12
C VAL A 110 0.21 -18.82 30.67
N PRO A 111 -0.62 -17.88 30.17
CA PRO A 111 -1.93 -17.59 30.76
C PRO A 111 -2.92 -18.75 30.58
N LYS A 112 -3.49 -19.21 31.69
CA LYS A 112 -4.28 -20.46 31.78
C LYS A 112 -5.76 -20.24 31.51
N ASP A 113 -6.28 -19.03 31.76
CA ASP A 113 -7.69 -18.70 31.59
C ASP A 113 -7.94 -17.38 30.84
N ALA A 114 -9.21 -17.09 30.58
CA ALA A 114 -9.63 -15.91 29.83
C ALA A 114 -9.30 -14.59 30.54
N SER A 115 -9.21 -14.60 31.87
CA SER A 115 -8.88 -13.43 32.68
C SER A 115 -7.38 -13.14 32.60
N GLU A 116 -6.54 -14.17 32.75
CA GLU A 116 -5.08 -14.04 32.60
C GLU A 116 -4.69 -13.63 31.17
N ARG A 117 -5.40 -14.15 30.15
CA ARG A 117 -5.16 -13.79 28.73
C ARG A 117 -5.57 -12.37 28.38
N ALA A 118 -6.71 -11.89 28.87
CA ALA A 118 -7.14 -10.51 28.64
C ALA A 118 -6.23 -9.51 29.38
N HIS A 119 -5.70 -9.89 30.54
CA HIS A 119 -4.68 -9.13 31.23
C HIS A 119 -3.38 -9.04 30.38
N VAL A 120 -2.86 -10.16 29.86
CA VAL A 120 -1.66 -10.15 28.98
C VAL A 120 -1.85 -9.27 27.74
N ARG A 121 -3.03 -9.31 27.11
CA ARG A 121 -3.37 -8.41 26.01
C ARG A 121 -3.22 -6.95 26.40
N ALA A 122 -3.84 -6.55 27.51
CA ALA A 122 -3.81 -5.17 27.98
C ALA A 122 -2.39 -4.68 28.27
N LEU A 123 -1.51 -5.56 28.78
CA LEU A 123 -0.09 -5.25 28.98
C LEU A 123 0.63 -4.98 27.65
N VAL A 124 0.55 -5.90 26.68
CA VAL A 124 1.22 -5.77 25.37
C VAL A 124 0.73 -4.54 24.58
N GLU A 125 -0.59 -4.29 24.57
CA GLU A 125 -1.17 -3.11 23.91
C GLU A 125 -0.70 -1.80 24.59
N THR A 126 -0.53 -1.79 25.92
CA THR A 126 -0.02 -0.62 26.65
C THR A 126 1.45 -0.31 26.31
N LEU A 127 2.29 -1.33 26.19
CA LEU A 127 3.71 -1.18 25.83
C LEU A 127 3.88 -0.56 24.44
N THR A 128 3.11 -1.06 23.47
CA THR A 128 3.10 -0.53 22.11
C THR A 128 2.75 0.95 22.13
N ALA A 129 1.74 1.31 22.91
CA ALA A 129 1.29 2.70 22.98
C ALA A 129 2.35 3.65 23.57
N VAL A 130 3.07 3.25 24.62
CA VAL A 130 4.16 4.06 25.21
C VAL A 130 5.31 4.27 24.22
N ARG A 131 5.72 3.22 23.51
CA ARG A 131 6.74 3.30 22.46
C ARG A 131 6.32 4.29 21.36
N LEU A 132 5.08 4.18 20.88
CA LEU A 132 4.54 5.06 19.83
C LEU A 132 4.56 6.54 20.26
N LEU A 133 4.25 6.82 21.52
CA LEU A 133 4.34 8.16 22.09
C LEU A 133 5.79 8.66 22.19
N ALA A 134 6.73 7.79 22.52
CA ALA A 134 8.16 8.10 22.55
C ALA A 134 8.68 8.47 21.15
N ASP A 135 8.33 7.67 20.15
CA ASP A 135 8.71 7.86 18.76
C ASP A 135 8.18 9.18 18.20
N ALA A 136 6.90 9.49 18.41
CA ALA A 136 6.34 10.77 17.99
C ALA A 136 7.01 11.96 18.67
N ALA A 137 7.34 11.87 19.96
CA ALA A 137 8.06 12.94 20.64
C ALA A 137 9.49 13.12 20.11
N ILE A 138 10.15 12.04 19.66
CA ILE A 138 11.47 12.12 19.01
C ILE A 138 11.36 12.81 17.66
N GLN A 139 10.36 12.45 16.85
CA GLN A 139 10.12 13.08 15.55
C GLN A 139 9.83 14.58 15.72
N ASP A 140 8.92 14.95 16.62
CA ASP A 140 8.65 16.36 16.93
C ASP A 140 9.94 17.07 17.40
N ALA A 141 10.73 16.43 18.28
CA ALA A 141 12.00 17.02 18.73
C ALA A 141 13.01 17.19 17.60
N GLU A 142 13.04 16.27 16.64
CA GLU A 142 13.91 16.37 15.47
C GLU A 142 13.49 17.44 14.49
N ALA A 143 12.19 17.60 14.23
CA ALA A 143 11.67 18.69 13.42
C ALA A 143 12.14 20.04 14.00
N VAL A 144 12.03 20.25 15.32
CA VAL A 144 12.45 21.50 16.00
C VAL A 144 13.93 21.86 15.81
N VAL A 145 14.85 20.89 15.82
CA VAL A 145 16.31 21.19 15.85
C VAL A 145 17.10 20.65 14.67
N GLY A 146 16.48 19.85 13.81
CA GLY A 146 17.07 19.18 12.66
C GLY A 146 17.79 20.13 11.70
N PRO A 147 17.14 21.23 11.26
CA PRO A 147 17.75 22.21 10.35
C PRO A 147 19.07 22.80 10.86
N PHE A 148 19.27 22.87 12.17
CA PHE A 148 20.51 23.40 12.76
C PHE A 148 21.70 22.42 12.74
N ARG A 149 21.56 21.24 12.12
CA ARG A 149 22.69 20.33 11.86
C ARG A 149 23.56 20.81 10.69
N GLU A 150 23.03 21.67 9.84
CA GLU A 150 23.70 22.15 8.63
C GLU A 150 24.87 23.10 8.90
N THR A 151 25.71 23.29 7.88
CA THR A 151 26.87 24.19 7.93
C THR A 151 26.96 25.03 6.65
N PRO A 152 26.74 26.35 6.72
CA PRO A 152 26.42 27.15 7.90
C PRO A 152 25.00 26.88 8.44
N GLN A 153 24.77 27.11 9.73
CA GLN A 153 23.43 26.96 10.32
C GLN A 153 22.47 28.06 9.83
N PRO A 154 21.18 27.75 9.67
CA PRO A 154 20.15 28.72 9.33
C PRO A 154 20.01 29.80 10.42
N THR A 155 19.50 30.97 10.03
CA THR A 155 19.31 32.12 10.93
C THR A 155 17.84 32.48 11.09
N PRO A 156 17.36 32.77 12.32
CA PRO A 156 18.13 32.92 13.56
C PRO A 156 18.47 31.59 14.25
N ALA A 157 19.75 31.37 14.57
CA ALA A 157 20.18 30.17 15.30
C ALA A 157 19.96 30.32 16.82
N PRO A 158 19.42 29.31 17.51
CA PRO A 158 19.36 29.29 18.97
C PRO A 158 20.74 29.28 19.65
N ASP A 159 20.78 29.46 20.98
CA ASP A 159 22.03 29.40 21.74
C ASP A 159 22.71 28.03 21.56
N ALA A 160 24.00 28.06 21.19
CA ALA A 160 24.77 26.86 20.88
C ALA A 160 24.84 25.82 22.01
N LYS A 161 24.69 26.23 23.29
CA LYS A 161 24.63 25.28 24.42
C LYS A 161 23.27 24.61 24.49
N LEU A 162 22.19 25.32 24.19
CA LEU A 162 20.83 24.75 24.14
C LEU A 162 20.73 23.74 22.99
N LEU A 163 21.21 24.10 21.79
CA LEU A 163 21.28 23.17 20.64
C LEU A 163 22.10 21.92 20.98
N LYS A 164 23.27 22.10 21.60
CA LYS A 164 24.09 20.96 22.01
C LYS A 164 23.37 20.04 23.01
N ALA A 165 22.68 20.61 24.00
CA ALA A 165 21.91 19.82 24.96
C ALA A 165 20.78 19.05 24.28
N ALA A 166 20.03 19.72 23.39
CA ALA A 166 18.96 19.11 22.62
C ALA A 166 19.43 17.94 21.73
N PHE A 167 20.55 18.10 21.03
CA PHE A 167 21.09 17.01 20.21
C PHE A 167 21.55 15.81 21.03
N GLU A 168 22.13 16.01 22.21
CA GLU A 168 22.48 14.89 23.10
C GLU A 168 21.22 14.21 23.67
N ASP A 169 20.20 14.98 24.07
CA ASP A 169 18.94 14.41 24.56
C ASP A 169 18.21 13.60 23.47
N ILE A 170 18.15 14.09 22.23
CA ILE A 170 17.59 13.33 21.09
C ILE A 170 18.39 12.07 20.84
N LYS A 171 19.72 12.16 20.85
CA LYS A 171 20.59 11.00 20.63
C LYS A 171 20.39 9.93 21.71
N GLU A 172 20.30 10.34 22.97
CA GLU A 172 20.01 9.43 24.07
C GLU A 172 18.59 8.86 23.99
N ALA A 173 17.59 9.66 23.62
CA ALA A 173 16.22 9.21 23.41
C ALA A 173 16.13 8.16 22.29
N LYS A 174 16.76 8.42 21.14
CA LYS A 174 16.85 7.46 20.03
C LYS A 174 17.56 6.18 20.43
N LYS A 175 18.64 6.29 21.20
CA LYS A 175 19.37 5.13 21.70
C LYS A 175 18.49 4.27 22.60
N ALA A 176 17.81 4.89 23.57
CA ALA A 176 16.90 4.19 24.47
C ALA A 176 15.71 3.60 23.71
N LEU A 177 15.12 4.32 22.74
CA LEU A 177 14.05 3.77 21.91
C LEU A 177 14.54 2.59 21.07
N ALA A 178 15.75 2.65 20.52
CA ALA A 178 16.36 1.52 19.81
C ALA A 178 16.66 0.33 20.74
N GLU A 179 17.02 0.59 22.00
CA GLU A 179 17.18 -0.45 23.02
C GLU A 179 15.83 -1.05 23.41
N ALA A 180 14.78 -0.23 23.59
CA ALA A 180 13.41 -0.72 23.77
C ALA A 180 12.97 -1.58 22.58
N ASP A 181 13.33 -1.15 21.37
CA ASP A 181 13.01 -1.85 20.14
C ASP A 181 13.72 -3.21 20.06
N GLU A 182 14.99 -3.25 20.46
CA GLU A 182 15.75 -4.49 20.60
C GLU A 182 15.15 -5.42 21.65
N GLN A 183 14.71 -4.88 22.79
CA GLN A 183 14.16 -5.69 23.88
C GLN A 183 12.80 -6.30 23.51
N LEU A 184 11.92 -5.57 22.82
CA LEU A 184 10.70 -6.19 22.31
C LEU A 184 10.99 -7.20 21.19
N ARG A 185 11.97 -6.92 20.31
CA ARG A 185 12.46 -7.91 19.32
C ARG A 185 12.92 -9.20 20.01
N GLU A 186 13.49 -9.05 21.19
CA GLU A 186 13.95 -10.13 22.03
C GLU A 186 12.84 -10.82 22.87
N ALA A 187 11.58 -10.40 22.68
CA ALA A 187 10.40 -10.78 23.46
C ALA A 187 10.53 -10.49 24.97
N ASP A 188 11.23 -9.41 25.30
CA ASP A 188 11.42 -8.89 26.66
C ASP A 188 10.63 -7.57 26.86
N PRO A 189 9.32 -7.67 27.14
CA PRO A 189 8.45 -6.50 27.30
C PRO A 189 8.75 -5.67 28.56
N GLU A 190 9.45 -6.24 29.55
CA GLU A 190 9.83 -5.55 30.79
C GLU A 190 10.94 -4.55 30.50
N ASP A 191 12.05 -5.03 29.94
CA ASP A 191 13.18 -4.17 29.56
C ASP A 191 12.77 -3.16 28.47
N ALA A 192 11.83 -3.53 27.59
CA ALA A 192 11.30 -2.60 26.58
C ALA A 192 10.57 -1.40 27.20
N LEU A 193 9.85 -1.58 28.32
CA LEU A 193 9.18 -0.49 29.00
C LEU A 193 10.16 0.41 29.75
N GLU A 194 11.18 -0.20 30.39
CA GLU A 194 12.24 0.51 31.11
C GLU A 194 12.95 1.51 30.21
N GLU A 195 13.12 1.18 28.93
CA GLU A 195 13.81 2.03 27.96
C GLU A 195 12.87 3.03 27.24
N ALA A 196 11.61 2.64 26.97
CA ALA A 196 10.68 3.48 26.20
C ALA A 196 10.20 4.74 26.96
N LEU A 197 9.88 4.64 28.26
CA LEU A 197 9.37 5.81 29.00
C LEU A 197 10.46 6.90 29.18
N PRO A 198 11.72 6.59 29.54
CA PRO A 198 12.80 7.57 29.57
C PRO A 198 13.09 8.19 28.19
N ALA A 199 13.02 7.40 27.11
CA ALA A 199 13.16 7.91 25.75
C ALA A 199 12.13 9.01 25.48
N TRP A 200 10.86 8.74 25.79
CA TRP A 200 9.78 9.71 25.63
C TRP A 200 10.01 10.99 26.45
N LYS A 201 10.38 10.85 27.73
CA LYS A 201 10.66 12.00 28.63
C LYS A 201 11.76 12.90 28.08
N LYS A 202 12.84 12.31 27.56
CA LYS A 202 13.99 13.04 26.99
C LYS A 202 13.60 13.81 25.74
N ALA A 203 12.93 13.14 24.80
CA ALA A 203 12.48 13.76 23.56
C ALA A 203 11.52 14.94 23.82
N PHE A 204 10.53 14.76 24.69
CA PHE A 204 9.65 15.85 25.09
C PHE A 204 10.38 16.98 25.83
N GLY A 205 11.44 16.63 26.57
CA GLY A 205 12.34 17.60 27.21
C GLY A 205 12.92 18.62 26.23
N VAL A 206 13.19 18.22 24.98
CA VAL A 206 13.71 19.10 23.93
C VAL A 206 12.69 20.16 23.51
N LEU A 207 11.44 19.75 23.24
CA LEU A 207 10.35 20.70 22.95
C LEU A 207 10.21 21.73 24.08
N ALA A 208 10.26 21.24 25.32
CA ALA A 208 10.17 22.07 26.51
C ALA A 208 11.40 22.99 26.73
N LEU A 209 12.57 22.67 26.18
CA LEU A 209 13.77 23.53 26.24
C LEU A 209 13.62 24.77 25.38
N PHE A 210 12.99 24.65 24.21
CA PHE A 210 12.77 25.76 23.28
C PHE A 210 11.44 26.49 23.48
N GLY A 211 10.64 26.01 24.44
CA GLY A 211 9.35 26.62 24.78
C GLY A 211 8.30 26.38 23.69
N ILE A 212 8.43 25.29 22.95
CA ILE A 212 7.49 24.86 21.92
C ILE A 212 6.19 24.47 22.61
N THR A 213 5.08 25.00 22.10
CA THR A 213 3.75 24.68 22.61
C THR A 213 2.84 24.40 21.44
N TYR A 214 2.08 23.31 21.49
CA TYR A 214 1.25 22.91 20.34
C TYR A 214 0.12 23.89 19.95
N GLU A 215 -0.15 24.92 20.75
CA GLU A 215 -1.08 26.03 20.42
C GLU A 215 -0.34 27.34 20.12
N GLY A 216 0.99 27.35 20.22
CA GLY A 216 1.85 28.50 19.95
C GLY A 216 2.14 28.66 18.47
N ASP A 217 2.84 29.74 18.17
CA ASP A 217 3.42 30.10 16.87
C ASP A 217 4.77 30.74 17.25
N ARG A 218 5.79 29.89 17.31
CA ARG A 218 7.02 30.16 18.05
C ARG A 218 7.98 31.06 17.28
N ASP A 219 7.98 31.00 15.96
CA ASP A 219 8.77 31.81 15.05
C ASP A 219 7.99 33.03 14.49
N ALA A 220 6.66 33.05 14.68
CA ALA A 220 5.73 34.11 14.33
C ALA A 220 5.47 34.26 12.82
N ASP A 221 5.48 33.17 12.07
CA ASP A 221 5.17 33.13 10.64
C ASP A 221 3.65 33.02 10.35
N GLY A 222 2.87 32.67 11.38
CA GLY A 222 1.42 32.50 11.33
C GLY A 222 0.94 31.06 11.12
N VAL A 223 1.84 30.09 11.12
CA VAL A 223 1.57 28.66 11.29
C VAL A 223 1.70 28.34 12.78
N VAL A 224 0.84 27.46 13.30
CA VAL A 224 0.94 27.05 14.71
C VAL A 224 1.94 25.89 14.84
N ASP A 225 2.72 25.85 15.93
CA ASP A 225 3.81 24.89 16.15
C ASP A 225 3.38 23.44 15.84
N VAL A 226 2.16 23.04 16.18
CA VAL A 226 1.68 21.67 15.95
C VAL A 226 1.45 21.33 14.47
N VAL A 227 1.14 22.32 13.65
CA VAL A 227 0.97 22.13 12.21
C VAL A 227 2.36 21.97 11.59
N GLU A 228 3.30 22.84 11.91
CA GLU A 228 4.71 22.73 11.49
C GLU A 228 5.30 21.35 11.83
N LEU A 229 5.18 20.93 13.11
CA LEU A 229 5.65 19.62 13.56
C LEU A 229 4.98 18.43 12.85
N ARG A 230 3.75 18.60 12.33
CA ARG A 230 3.08 17.55 11.54
C ARG A 230 3.62 17.45 10.12
N PHE A 231 4.03 18.57 9.54
CA PHE A 231 4.69 18.62 8.24
C PHE A 231 6.21 18.38 8.34
N GLY A 232 6.73 18.19 9.55
CA GLY A 232 8.16 17.93 9.78
C GLY A 232 9.03 19.19 9.77
N SER A 233 8.42 20.37 9.71
CA SER A 233 9.11 21.64 9.71
C SER A 233 9.38 22.13 11.14
N SER A 234 10.32 23.07 11.27
CA SER A 234 10.84 23.57 12.53
C SER A 234 10.09 24.82 12.99
N PRO A 235 9.39 24.80 14.15
CA PRO A 235 8.76 25.98 14.78
C PRO A 235 9.73 27.09 15.26
N LEU A 236 11.00 27.02 14.85
CA LEU A 236 12.01 28.02 15.13
C LEU A 236 12.41 28.80 13.88
N LEU A 237 11.91 28.43 12.70
CA LEU A 237 12.34 28.91 11.39
C LEU A 237 11.13 29.14 10.49
N ILE A 238 11.12 30.29 9.80
CA ILE A 238 10.09 30.66 8.83
C ILE A 238 10.23 29.85 7.52
N ASP A 239 11.43 29.34 7.27
CA ASP A 239 11.87 28.59 6.10
C ASP A 239 12.82 27.51 6.67
N SER A 240 12.27 26.32 6.83
CA SER A 240 12.84 25.26 7.64
C SER A 240 13.93 24.47 6.94
N ASP A 241 13.85 24.29 5.61
CA ASP A 241 14.85 23.60 4.81
C ASP A 241 15.77 24.54 4.01
N GLY A 242 15.46 25.83 3.97
CA GLY A 242 16.32 26.86 3.40
C GLY A 242 16.30 26.92 1.88
N ASP A 243 15.27 26.40 1.22
CA ASP A 243 15.12 26.44 -0.23
C ASP A 243 14.60 27.81 -0.75
N GLY A 244 14.06 28.63 0.17
CA GLY A 244 13.54 29.98 -0.07
C GLY A 244 12.01 30.09 -0.01
N LEU A 245 11.29 28.98 -0.01
CA LEU A 245 9.87 28.93 0.31
C LEU A 245 9.68 29.05 1.83
N THR A 246 8.55 29.62 2.24
CA THR A 246 8.21 29.68 3.66
C THR A 246 7.38 28.47 4.03
N ASP A 247 7.56 27.94 5.24
CA ASP A 247 6.81 26.79 5.76
C ASP A 247 5.30 27.01 5.55
N LYS A 248 4.84 28.23 5.83
CA LYS A 248 3.47 28.68 5.58
C LYS A 248 3.01 28.49 4.13
N PHE A 249 3.81 28.91 3.16
CA PHE A 249 3.46 28.85 1.75
C PHE A 249 3.39 27.40 1.28
N GLU A 250 4.34 26.57 1.69
CA GLU A 250 4.35 25.15 1.38
C GLU A 250 3.15 24.44 1.99
N ILE A 251 2.87 24.69 3.27
CA ILE A 251 1.76 24.08 4.00
C ILE A 251 0.39 24.53 3.48
N TYR A 252 0.22 25.80 3.12
CA TYR A 252 -1.10 26.34 2.77
C TYR A 252 -1.37 26.45 1.27
N THR A 253 -0.33 26.50 0.45
CA THR A 253 -0.44 26.71 -1.01
C THR A 253 0.03 25.49 -1.80
N LEU A 254 1.15 24.86 -1.41
CA LEU A 254 1.79 23.76 -2.17
C LEU A 254 1.65 22.38 -1.52
N ALA A 255 0.74 22.21 -0.57
CA ALA A 255 0.64 20.96 0.19
C ALA A 255 0.47 19.73 -0.71
N GLY A 256 1.39 18.76 -0.58
CA GLY A 256 1.42 17.55 -1.39
C GLY A 256 2.22 17.65 -2.69
N LEU A 257 2.75 18.84 -3.01
CA LEU A 257 3.71 19.08 -4.09
C LEU A 257 5.09 19.42 -3.52
N SER A 258 5.15 20.26 -2.48
CA SER A 258 6.37 20.53 -1.71
C SER A 258 6.22 20.11 -0.24
N LEU A 259 7.35 19.92 0.44
CA LEU A 259 7.41 19.59 1.87
C LEU A 259 8.36 20.55 2.59
N PRO A 260 7.91 21.27 3.64
CA PRO A 260 8.68 22.32 4.31
C PRO A 260 9.90 21.83 5.12
N GLY A 261 10.20 20.54 5.07
CA GLY A 261 11.37 19.95 5.71
C GLY A 261 12.33 19.31 4.71
N ASN A 262 12.08 19.45 3.41
CA ASN A 262 12.84 18.83 2.35
C ASN A 262 13.03 19.81 1.16
N PRO A 263 14.25 20.31 0.91
CA PRO A 263 14.46 21.39 -0.06
C PRO A 263 14.37 20.94 -1.54
N ASP A 264 14.06 19.66 -1.78
CA ASP A 264 13.95 18.99 -3.09
C ASP A 264 13.06 17.75 -2.87
N THR A 265 11.75 17.97 -2.94
CA THR A 265 10.72 17.01 -2.50
C THR A 265 10.66 15.78 -3.38
N ASP A 266 10.83 15.93 -4.70
CA ASP A 266 10.79 14.83 -5.66
C ASP A 266 12.18 14.23 -5.96
N GLY A 267 13.25 14.90 -5.53
CA GLY A 267 14.63 14.43 -5.68
C GLY A 267 15.15 14.53 -7.11
N ASP A 268 14.56 15.36 -7.96
CA ASP A 268 14.97 15.55 -9.35
C ASP A 268 16.25 16.40 -9.51
N GLY A 269 16.68 17.03 -8.41
CA GLY A 269 17.86 17.90 -8.33
C GLY A 269 17.57 19.40 -8.50
N THR A 270 16.30 19.78 -8.64
CA THR A 270 15.77 21.15 -8.66
C THR A 270 15.11 21.43 -7.32
N PRO A 271 15.56 22.44 -6.57
CA PRO A 271 14.91 22.77 -5.30
C PRO A 271 13.46 23.25 -5.50
N ASP A 272 12.55 22.92 -4.57
CA ASP A 272 11.10 23.20 -4.69
C ASP A 272 10.81 24.68 -5.01
N GLY A 273 11.53 25.62 -4.40
CA GLY A 273 11.41 27.05 -4.72
C GLY A 273 11.76 27.45 -6.17
N GLN A 274 12.50 26.61 -6.89
CA GLN A 274 12.91 26.81 -8.29
C GLN A 274 12.03 26.07 -9.30
N GLU A 275 11.12 25.22 -8.86
CA GLU A 275 10.17 24.55 -9.73
C GLU A 275 9.11 25.51 -10.29
N ASP A 276 8.47 25.10 -11.38
CA ASP A 276 7.40 25.80 -12.12
C ASP A 276 6.29 24.77 -12.37
N VAL A 277 5.44 24.59 -11.36
CA VAL A 277 4.48 23.47 -11.26
C VAL A 277 3.38 23.57 -12.32
N ASP A 278 2.92 24.78 -12.65
CA ASP A 278 1.86 25.00 -13.63
C ASP A 278 2.34 25.40 -15.02
N GLY A 279 3.66 25.59 -15.19
CA GLY A 279 4.32 25.79 -16.47
C GLY A 279 4.09 27.18 -17.07
N ASP A 280 3.78 28.17 -16.25
CA ASP A 280 3.49 29.54 -16.67
C ASP A 280 4.76 30.41 -16.86
N GLY A 281 5.91 29.89 -16.39
CA GLY A 281 7.22 30.52 -16.49
C GLY A 281 7.63 31.35 -15.27
N LEU A 282 6.86 31.34 -14.18
CA LEU A 282 7.26 31.77 -12.84
C LEU A 282 7.67 30.56 -12.01
N THR A 283 8.67 30.73 -11.14
CA THR A 283 9.00 29.67 -10.18
C THR A 283 8.13 29.81 -8.94
N ASN A 284 7.93 28.73 -8.18
CA ASN A 284 7.21 28.73 -6.91
C ASN A 284 7.65 29.87 -5.97
N LEU A 285 8.97 30.11 -5.86
CA LEU A 285 9.51 31.22 -5.08
C LEU A 285 9.07 32.59 -5.60
N ARG A 286 9.04 32.75 -6.93
CA ARG A 286 8.64 34.01 -7.55
C ARG A 286 7.16 34.27 -7.35
N GLU A 287 6.35 33.23 -7.36
CA GLU A 287 4.93 33.30 -7.11
C GLU A 287 4.61 33.62 -5.65
N GLN A 288 5.35 33.04 -4.70
CA GLN A 288 5.30 33.42 -3.29
C GLN A 288 5.55 34.93 -3.10
N GLU A 289 6.55 35.50 -3.79
CA GLU A 289 6.86 36.93 -3.72
C GLU A 289 5.75 37.83 -4.32
N LEU A 290 5.03 37.31 -5.32
CA LEU A 290 4.00 38.04 -6.06
C LEU A 290 2.61 37.85 -5.46
N GLY A 291 2.39 36.77 -4.71
CA GLY A 291 1.08 36.34 -4.21
C GLY A 291 0.19 35.70 -5.27
N THR A 292 0.78 35.17 -6.35
CA THR A 292 0.11 34.36 -7.38
C THR A 292 -0.01 32.90 -6.95
N SER A 293 -0.72 32.09 -7.73
CA SER A 293 -1.04 30.69 -7.42
C SER A 293 -0.11 29.74 -8.19
N PRO A 294 0.78 28.99 -7.50
CA PRO A 294 1.73 28.07 -8.14
C PRO A 294 1.11 26.79 -8.71
N THR A 295 -0.21 26.72 -8.76
CA THR A 295 -0.96 25.59 -9.32
C THR A 295 -2.01 26.06 -10.33
N GLU A 296 -2.08 27.37 -10.57
CA GLU A 296 -3.01 27.99 -11.50
C GLU A 296 -2.28 29.04 -12.33
N ALA A 297 -1.93 28.66 -13.57
CA ALA A 297 -1.14 29.51 -14.47
C ALA A 297 -1.75 30.90 -14.74
N ASP A 298 -3.02 31.17 -14.39
CA ASP A 298 -3.73 32.44 -14.54
C ASP A 298 -4.51 32.72 -13.24
N THR A 299 -3.86 33.37 -12.27
CA THR A 299 -4.40 33.55 -10.91
C THR A 299 -5.67 34.39 -10.86
N ASP A 300 -5.78 35.41 -11.71
CA ASP A 300 -6.93 36.32 -11.71
C ASP A 300 -8.05 35.94 -12.70
N GLY A 301 -7.79 34.93 -13.53
CA GLY A 301 -8.74 34.28 -14.41
C GLY A 301 -9.18 35.14 -15.59
N ASP A 302 -8.34 36.09 -16.03
CA ASP A 302 -8.64 36.98 -17.16
C ASP A 302 -8.26 36.40 -18.54
N GLY A 303 -7.56 35.27 -18.55
CA GLY A 303 -7.15 34.51 -19.74
C GLY A 303 -5.72 34.78 -20.20
N VAL A 304 -4.89 35.44 -19.39
CA VAL A 304 -3.45 35.62 -19.61
C VAL A 304 -2.69 35.00 -18.44
N ASP A 305 -1.67 34.20 -18.72
CA ASP A 305 -0.90 33.58 -17.64
C ASP A 305 -0.04 34.59 -16.84
N ASP A 306 0.19 34.30 -15.55
CA ASP A 306 0.81 35.23 -14.61
C ASP A 306 2.25 35.56 -15.04
N GLY A 307 3.00 34.56 -15.53
CA GLY A 307 4.34 34.72 -16.11
C GLY A 307 4.38 35.70 -17.29
N THR A 308 3.41 35.62 -18.20
CA THR A 308 3.26 36.57 -19.33
C THR A 308 2.95 37.96 -18.82
N GLU A 309 2.09 38.09 -17.82
CA GLU A 309 1.73 39.38 -17.24
C GLU A 309 2.91 40.07 -16.56
N VAL A 310 3.67 39.32 -15.75
CA VAL A 310 4.89 39.80 -15.11
C VAL A 310 5.94 40.20 -16.15
N ALA A 311 6.14 39.40 -17.20
CA ALA A 311 7.05 39.72 -18.30
C ALA A 311 6.66 41.00 -19.06
N GLN A 312 5.36 41.32 -19.11
CA GLN A 312 4.81 42.54 -19.69
C GLN A 312 4.75 43.73 -18.70
N GLY A 313 5.13 43.53 -17.44
CA GLY A 313 5.06 44.54 -16.38
C GLY A 313 3.64 44.87 -15.93
N ARG A 314 2.71 43.92 -16.06
CA ARG A 314 1.33 43.97 -15.56
C ARG A 314 1.24 43.37 -14.16
N ASN A 315 0.04 43.38 -13.58
CA ASN A 315 -0.19 42.88 -12.22
C ASN A 315 -1.06 41.61 -12.30
N PRO A 316 -0.50 40.43 -12.02
CA PRO A 316 -1.19 39.13 -12.17
C PRO A 316 -2.32 38.86 -11.16
N LEU A 317 -2.59 39.82 -10.28
CA LEU A 317 -3.66 39.72 -9.27
C LEU A 317 -4.87 40.61 -9.60
N VAL A 318 -4.91 41.22 -10.79
CA VAL A 318 -5.93 42.21 -11.16
C VAL A 318 -6.31 42.06 -12.63
N ALA A 319 -7.43 41.37 -12.83
CA ALA A 319 -8.00 41.15 -14.16
C ALA A 319 -8.02 42.44 -14.99
N ASP A 320 -7.27 42.48 -16.09
CA ASP A 320 -7.30 43.58 -17.06
C ASP A 320 -8.45 43.33 -18.03
N PRO A 321 -9.41 44.25 -18.18
CA PRO A 321 -10.54 44.09 -19.09
C PRO A 321 -10.16 44.09 -20.59
N ARG A 322 -8.96 43.63 -20.99
CA ARG A 322 -8.50 43.56 -22.38
C ARG A 322 -7.62 42.33 -22.68
N ASN A 323 -8.25 41.26 -23.17
CA ASN A 323 -8.08 40.80 -24.55
C ASN A 323 -9.12 39.74 -24.96
N ASP A 324 -9.75 39.92 -26.13
CA ASP A 324 -10.59 38.92 -26.78
C ASP A 324 -9.77 37.66 -27.16
N PRO A 325 -10.33 36.43 -27.07
CA PRO A 325 -9.63 35.23 -27.50
C PRO A 325 -9.58 35.12 -29.03
N PRO A 326 -8.49 34.59 -29.64
CA PRO A 326 -8.52 34.19 -31.04
C PRO A 326 -9.28 32.86 -31.18
N LEU A 327 -10.45 32.92 -31.81
CA LEU A 327 -11.07 31.76 -32.45
C LEU A 327 -10.38 31.47 -33.79
N SER A 328 -9.58 30.40 -33.87
CA SER A 328 -9.35 29.57 -35.08
C SER A 328 -8.47 28.39 -34.67
N GLY A 329 -8.86 27.12 -34.80
CA GLY A 329 -9.24 26.48 -36.05
C GLY A 329 -8.03 25.74 -36.63
N GLY A 330 -7.82 24.50 -36.18
CA GLY A 330 -6.86 23.55 -36.74
C GLY A 330 -7.21 22.15 -36.25
N ALA A 331 -7.70 21.29 -37.14
CA ALA A 331 -7.85 19.88 -36.84
C ALA A 331 -6.45 19.27 -36.57
N PRO A 332 -6.31 18.33 -35.62
CA PRO A 332 -5.02 17.68 -35.39
C PRO A 332 -4.55 16.97 -36.67
N PRO A 333 -3.22 16.88 -36.89
CA PRO A 333 -2.68 16.09 -37.98
C PRO A 333 -3.15 14.65 -37.85
N ILE A 334 -3.65 14.09 -38.95
CA ILE A 334 -3.90 12.66 -39.08
C ILE A 334 -2.51 12.00 -39.07
N VAL A 335 -2.15 11.36 -37.97
CA VAL A 335 -0.99 10.47 -37.92
C VAL A 335 -1.28 9.30 -38.88
N PRO A 336 -0.38 8.98 -39.83
CA PRO A 336 -0.58 7.87 -40.74
C PRO A 336 -0.63 6.54 -39.98
N ALA A 337 -1.42 5.62 -40.53
CA ALA A 337 -1.65 4.28 -40.03
C ALA A 337 -0.37 3.53 -39.61
N PRO A 338 -0.50 2.60 -38.65
CA PRO A 338 0.53 2.28 -37.69
C PRO A 338 1.51 1.24 -38.25
N THR A 339 2.78 1.42 -37.94
CA THR A 339 3.87 0.53 -38.37
C THR A 339 4.07 -0.58 -37.33
N LEU A 340 4.51 -1.77 -37.75
CA LEU A 340 5.09 -2.78 -36.84
C LEU A 340 6.47 -2.32 -36.32
N LEU A 341 6.64 -1.01 -36.15
CA LEU A 341 7.83 -0.36 -35.62
C LEU A 341 7.59 -0.18 -34.12
N ASP A 342 8.68 -0.22 -33.37
CA ASP A 342 8.78 0.07 -31.94
C ASP A 342 9.71 1.29 -31.93
N THR A 343 9.11 2.49 -31.83
CA THR A 343 9.77 3.75 -32.17
C THR A 343 10.74 4.22 -31.09
N ASP A 344 10.42 3.97 -29.83
CA ASP A 344 11.20 4.34 -28.66
C ASP A 344 12.02 3.17 -28.09
N GLY A 345 11.72 1.93 -28.48
CA GLY A 345 12.53 0.74 -28.23
C GLY A 345 12.26 0.08 -26.89
N ASP A 346 11.10 0.31 -26.29
CA ASP A 346 10.74 -0.17 -24.94
C ASP A 346 10.21 -1.63 -24.95
N GLY A 347 9.89 -2.15 -26.15
CA GLY A 347 9.37 -3.50 -26.37
C GLY A 347 7.89 -3.57 -26.75
N LEU A 348 7.18 -2.43 -26.77
CA LEU A 348 5.85 -2.26 -27.35
C LEU A 348 5.96 -1.72 -28.78
N LEU A 349 5.11 -2.20 -29.68
CA LEU A 349 5.01 -1.62 -31.02
C LEU A 349 4.21 -0.31 -30.96
N ASP A 350 4.46 0.64 -31.86
CA ASP A 350 3.69 1.90 -31.99
C ASP A 350 2.16 1.66 -32.06
N VAL A 351 1.78 0.48 -32.58
CA VAL A 351 0.38 0.04 -32.71
C VAL A 351 -0.22 -0.37 -31.36
N GLU A 352 0.59 -0.95 -30.48
CA GLU A 352 0.23 -1.44 -29.15
C GLU A 352 0.16 -0.26 -28.17
N GLU A 353 1.15 0.64 -28.21
CA GLU A 353 1.20 1.87 -27.42
C GLU A 353 -0.02 2.77 -27.66
N GLN A 354 -0.38 2.96 -28.93
CA GLN A 354 -1.59 3.70 -29.31
C GLN A 354 -2.89 3.04 -28.78
N GLU A 355 -2.90 1.73 -28.55
CA GLU A 355 -4.05 0.99 -28.01
C GLU A 355 -4.15 1.09 -26.48
N ILE A 356 -3.02 1.23 -25.78
CA ILE A 356 -2.95 1.39 -24.32
C ILE A 356 -2.80 2.86 -23.86
N LEU A 357 -2.68 3.80 -24.79
CA LEU A 357 -2.58 5.26 -24.59
C LEU A 357 -1.22 5.75 -24.06
N THR A 358 -0.17 4.95 -24.25
CA THR A 358 1.21 5.36 -23.98
C THR A 358 1.79 6.18 -25.15
N ASP A 359 2.85 6.95 -24.90
CA ASP A 359 3.47 7.80 -25.92
C ASP A 359 4.51 7.03 -26.73
N VAL A 360 4.21 6.82 -28.02
CA VAL A 360 5.09 6.17 -29.02
C VAL A 360 6.51 6.74 -29.19
N ASN A 361 6.86 7.80 -28.46
CA ASN A 361 8.20 8.39 -28.48
C ASN A 361 8.84 8.43 -27.09
N ASN A 362 8.22 7.83 -26.07
CA ASN A 362 8.63 7.88 -24.70
C ASN A 362 8.52 6.50 -24.04
N VAL A 363 9.67 5.95 -23.68
CA VAL A 363 9.77 4.58 -23.14
C VAL A 363 9.08 4.39 -21.79
N ASP A 364 8.73 5.46 -21.08
CA ASP A 364 8.19 5.49 -19.72
C ASP A 364 7.19 6.66 -19.65
N THR A 365 5.92 6.38 -19.92
CA THR A 365 4.90 7.40 -20.19
C THR A 365 4.52 8.21 -18.95
N ASP A 366 4.49 7.61 -17.77
CA ASP A 366 4.12 8.28 -16.52
C ASP A 366 5.33 8.71 -15.66
N GLY A 367 6.54 8.38 -16.09
CA GLY A 367 7.79 8.86 -15.52
C GLY A 367 8.12 8.18 -14.19
N ASP A 368 7.62 6.98 -13.96
CA ASP A 368 7.81 6.26 -12.71
C ASP A 368 9.18 5.53 -12.65
N GLY A 369 9.85 5.33 -13.78
CA GLY A 369 11.14 4.64 -13.89
C GLY A 369 11.06 3.20 -14.40
N LEU A 370 9.86 2.66 -14.62
CA LEU A 370 9.59 1.46 -15.38
C LEU A 370 9.24 1.85 -16.82
N SER A 371 9.60 0.99 -17.79
CA SER A 371 9.21 1.26 -19.17
C SER A 371 7.81 0.71 -19.44
N ASP A 372 7.03 1.36 -20.31
CA ASP A 372 5.65 0.94 -20.60
C ASP A 372 5.59 -0.55 -21.01
N GLY A 373 6.57 -1.01 -21.79
CA GLY A 373 6.72 -2.41 -22.18
C GLY A 373 7.08 -3.38 -21.05
N VAL A 374 7.77 -2.93 -20.00
CA VAL A 374 8.06 -3.71 -18.79
C VAL A 374 6.83 -3.74 -17.89
N GLU A 375 6.18 -2.61 -17.71
CA GLU A 375 4.95 -2.50 -16.93
C GLU A 375 3.85 -3.36 -17.52
N VAL A 376 3.63 -3.31 -18.83
CA VAL A 376 2.61 -4.12 -19.51
C VAL A 376 3.07 -5.56 -19.68
N GLY A 377 4.32 -5.78 -20.07
CA GLY A 377 4.84 -7.07 -20.49
C GLY A 377 5.24 -8.00 -19.36
N ASP A 378 5.92 -7.45 -18.34
CA ASP A 378 6.42 -8.22 -17.21
C ASP A 378 5.45 -8.08 -16.03
N TRP A 379 5.12 -6.86 -15.61
CA TRP A 379 4.38 -6.65 -14.37
C TRP A 379 2.86 -6.66 -14.54
N GLY A 380 2.35 -6.39 -15.74
CA GLY A 380 0.93 -6.14 -15.98
C GLY A 380 0.36 -5.01 -15.13
N ILE A 381 1.10 -3.94 -14.84
CA ILE A 381 0.65 -2.75 -14.11
C ILE A 381 0.26 -1.63 -15.10
N ASN A 382 -0.18 -0.47 -14.63
CA ASN A 382 -0.78 0.57 -15.48
C ASN A 382 0.25 1.66 -15.85
N PRO A 383 0.72 1.71 -17.12
CA PRO A 383 1.80 2.61 -17.58
C PRO A 383 1.38 4.08 -17.74
N LEU A 384 0.32 4.50 -17.06
CA LEU A 384 -0.25 5.85 -17.12
C LEU A 384 -0.37 6.49 -15.74
N VAL A 385 0.05 5.78 -14.69
CA VAL A 385 -0.01 6.22 -13.30
C VAL A 385 1.19 5.63 -12.55
N GLN A 386 1.94 6.50 -11.87
CA GLN A 386 3.13 6.08 -11.12
C GLN A 386 2.85 5.15 -9.93
N ASP A 387 1.59 5.05 -9.51
CA ASP A 387 1.10 4.23 -8.39
C ASP A 387 -0.20 3.55 -8.87
N THR A 388 -0.06 2.31 -9.35
CA THR A 388 -1.13 1.55 -9.99
C THR A 388 -2.26 1.21 -9.02
N ASP A 389 -1.95 1.00 -7.74
CA ASP A 389 -2.91 0.52 -6.76
C ASP A 389 -3.40 1.58 -5.75
N GLY A 390 -2.73 2.73 -5.71
CA GLY A 390 -3.11 3.91 -4.96
C GLY A 390 -2.73 3.86 -3.48
N ASP A 391 -1.70 3.11 -3.10
CA ASP A 391 -1.24 2.98 -1.72
C ASP A 391 -0.12 3.96 -1.32
N ALA A 392 0.28 4.82 -2.25
CA ALA A 392 1.36 5.81 -2.19
C ALA A 392 2.78 5.23 -2.17
N LEU A 393 2.97 4.03 -2.71
CA LEU A 393 4.25 3.54 -3.21
C LEU A 393 4.25 3.65 -4.74
N ARG A 394 5.41 3.95 -5.31
CA ARG A 394 5.57 3.97 -6.78
C ARG A 394 5.82 2.55 -7.28
N ASP A 395 5.30 2.22 -8.46
CA ASP A 395 5.40 0.85 -8.97
C ASP A 395 6.87 0.43 -9.15
N ASP A 396 7.74 1.32 -9.63
CA ASP A 396 9.19 1.09 -9.73
C ASP A 396 9.84 0.65 -8.40
N TYR A 397 9.47 1.30 -7.30
CA TYR A 397 9.95 0.96 -5.97
C TYR A 397 9.43 -0.41 -5.53
N GLU A 398 8.17 -0.73 -5.78
CA GLU A 398 7.57 -1.99 -5.37
C GLU A 398 8.13 -3.18 -6.15
N THR A 399 8.32 -3.02 -7.46
CA THR A 399 8.87 -4.07 -8.33
C THR A 399 10.27 -4.52 -7.92
N VAL A 400 11.11 -3.61 -7.42
CA VAL A 400 12.43 -3.96 -6.89
C VAL A 400 12.37 -4.56 -5.48
N HIS A 401 11.27 -4.35 -4.76
CA HIS A 401 11.10 -4.79 -3.37
C HIS A 401 10.09 -5.95 -3.16
N VAL A 402 9.69 -6.62 -4.24
CA VAL A 402 8.78 -7.78 -4.18
C VAL A 402 9.35 -8.94 -3.36
N GLU A 403 10.65 -9.22 -3.46
CA GLU A 403 11.26 -10.36 -2.77
C GLU A 403 11.58 -10.09 -1.29
N ASP A 404 11.99 -8.86 -0.96
CA ASP A 404 12.51 -8.50 0.35
C ASP A 404 11.50 -7.76 1.23
N GLN A 405 10.48 -7.09 0.68
CA GLN A 405 9.40 -6.44 1.44
C GLN A 405 8.03 -7.06 1.16
N GLY A 406 7.91 -7.84 0.07
CA GLY A 406 6.68 -8.52 -0.29
C GLY A 406 5.63 -7.63 -0.94
N LEU A 407 6.07 -6.47 -1.47
CA LEU A 407 5.21 -5.48 -2.11
C LEU A 407 4.65 -5.99 -3.44
N ASP A 408 3.49 -5.48 -3.86
CA ASP A 408 2.83 -5.86 -5.11
C ASP A 408 2.17 -4.62 -5.74
N PRO A 409 2.76 -4.04 -6.81
CA PRO A 409 2.28 -2.78 -7.41
C PRO A 409 0.87 -2.83 -8.00
N ALA A 410 0.25 -4.02 -8.04
CA ALA A 410 -1.13 -4.16 -8.47
C ALA A 410 -2.13 -4.24 -7.30
N ARG A 411 -1.69 -4.06 -6.04
CA ARG A 411 -2.46 -4.33 -4.83
C ARG A 411 -2.04 -3.49 -3.63
N PRO A 412 -2.98 -2.71 -3.05
CA PRO A 412 -2.64 -1.82 -1.96
C PRO A 412 -2.00 -2.55 -0.79
N ASP A 413 -0.76 -2.20 -0.47
CA ASP A 413 0.01 -2.83 0.59
C ASP A 413 -0.37 -2.21 1.95
N PRO A 414 -0.76 -3.05 2.93
CA PRO A 414 -1.14 -2.56 4.23
C PRO A 414 0.09 -2.01 4.97
N ARG A 415 0.23 -0.67 5.01
CA ARG A 415 1.21 0.06 5.82
C ARG A 415 0.92 -0.09 7.32
N ILE A 416 1.36 -1.21 7.88
CA ILE A 416 1.25 -1.55 9.30
C ILE A 416 2.65 -1.41 9.93
N SER A 417 2.76 -0.65 11.02
CA SER A 417 4.03 -0.51 11.73
C SER A 417 4.62 -1.87 12.12
N LYS A 418 5.94 -1.99 12.09
CA LYS A 418 6.65 -3.20 12.58
C LYS A 418 6.19 -3.60 13.99
N TRP A 419 5.85 -2.61 14.83
CA TRP A 419 5.33 -2.80 16.18
C TRP A 419 3.93 -3.37 16.22
N THR A 420 3.03 -2.85 15.39
CA THR A 420 1.68 -3.39 15.26
C THR A 420 1.75 -4.83 14.77
N TYR A 421 2.68 -5.15 13.87
CA TYR A 421 2.92 -6.52 13.40
C TYR A 421 3.44 -7.43 14.53
N VAL A 422 4.48 -7.01 15.27
CA VAL A 422 4.99 -7.78 16.43
C VAL A 422 3.91 -7.96 17.47
N THR A 423 3.16 -6.92 17.80
CA THR A 423 2.05 -6.98 18.76
C THR A 423 0.96 -7.92 18.29
N ASP A 424 0.51 -7.83 17.04
CA ASP A 424 -0.48 -8.75 16.49
C ASP A 424 0.03 -10.19 16.47
N PHE A 425 1.30 -10.41 16.14
CA PHE A 425 1.95 -11.72 16.23
C PHE A 425 1.95 -12.27 17.65
N LEU A 426 2.38 -11.49 18.65
CA LEU A 426 2.37 -11.88 20.06
C LEU A 426 0.94 -12.14 20.56
N LEU A 427 -0.03 -11.32 20.14
CA LEU A 427 -1.45 -11.53 20.43
C LEU A 427 -1.97 -12.82 19.78
N GLY A 428 -1.59 -13.10 18.54
CA GLY A 428 -1.88 -14.38 17.89
C GLY A 428 -1.30 -15.55 18.68
N MET A 429 -0.03 -15.44 19.10
CA MET A 429 0.71 -16.50 19.78
C MET A 429 0.19 -16.80 21.18
N PHE A 430 -0.13 -15.77 21.98
CA PHE A 430 -0.52 -15.94 23.38
C PHE A 430 -2.03 -15.90 23.62
N ALA A 431 -2.78 -15.17 22.79
CA ALA A 431 -4.22 -15.01 22.92
C ALA A 431 -5.01 -15.73 21.82
N GLY A 432 -4.43 -15.97 20.64
CA GLY A 432 -5.05 -16.71 19.55
C GLY A 432 -6.49 -16.28 19.27
N ASP A 433 -7.37 -17.24 18.95
CA ASP A 433 -8.78 -17.02 18.59
C ASP A 433 -9.62 -16.23 19.63
N PHE A 434 -9.11 -15.96 20.84
CA PHE A 434 -9.79 -15.11 21.83
C PHE A 434 -9.65 -13.61 21.56
N VAL A 435 -8.54 -13.20 20.93
CA VAL A 435 -8.28 -11.81 20.56
C VAL A 435 -7.99 -11.78 19.06
N PRO A 436 -8.99 -12.10 18.22
CA PRO A 436 -8.78 -12.19 16.79
C PRO A 436 -8.50 -10.81 16.19
N LYS A 437 -7.38 -10.69 15.49
CA LYS A 437 -7.01 -9.51 14.70
C LYS A 437 -7.09 -9.84 13.22
N ASP A 438 -7.25 -8.81 12.41
CA ASP A 438 -7.38 -8.89 10.96
C ASP A 438 -6.02 -8.66 10.29
N SER A 439 -5.04 -9.49 10.66
CA SER A 439 -3.67 -9.36 10.19
C SER A 439 -3.00 -10.72 10.03
N MET A 440 -2.12 -10.79 9.03
CA MET A 440 -1.33 -11.99 8.76
C MET A 440 -0.33 -12.29 9.89
N ALA A 441 0.16 -11.25 10.57
CA ALA A 441 0.99 -11.37 11.78
C ALA A 441 0.28 -12.17 12.87
N TRP A 442 -0.97 -11.78 13.17
CA TRP A 442 -1.78 -12.48 14.14
C TRP A 442 -2.06 -13.92 13.73
N LEU A 443 -2.35 -14.17 12.45
CA LEU A 443 -2.56 -15.52 11.95
C LEU A 443 -1.29 -16.36 12.16
N ALA A 444 -0.12 -15.83 11.79
CA ALA A 444 1.16 -16.50 11.98
C ALA A 444 1.42 -16.82 13.45
N GLY A 445 1.23 -15.86 14.36
CA GLY A 445 1.32 -16.09 15.80
C GLY A 445 0.33 -17.14 16.29
N ASN A 446 -0.93 -17.06 15.86
CA ASN A 446 -1.98 -18.00 16.25
C ASN A 446 -1.70 -19.42 15.72
N LEU A 447 -1.04 -19.58 14.59
CA LEU A 447 -0.57 -20.89 14.13
C LEU A 447 0.56 -21.43 15.01
N CYS A 448 1.42 -20.55 15.54
CA CYS A 448 2.52 -20.90 16.47
C CYS A 448 2.06 -21.26 17.89
N SER A 449 0.88 -20.78 18.33
CA SER A 449 0.36 -20.98 19.70
C SER A 449 0.15 -22.45 20.12
N GLY A 450 0.19 -23.40 19.18
CA GLY A 450 0.00 -24.84 19.43
C GLY A 450 1.18 -25.54 20.11
N GLY A 451 2.43 -25.18 19.75
CA GLY A 451 3.65 -25.90 20.14
C GLY A 451 4.10 -25.70 21.60
N LEU A 452 3.54 -24.72 22.29
CA LEU A 452 3.89 -24.40 23.69
C LEU A 452 3.01 -25.13 24.72
N SER A 453 1.96 -25.82 24.26
CA SER A 453 0.96 -26.46 25.12
C SER A 453 1.44 -27.73 25.84
N ALA A 454 2.68 -28.19 25.60
CA ALA A 454 3.21 -29.45 26.13
C ALA A 454 4.37 -29.33 27.14
N ILE A 455 4.74 -28.13 27.63
CA ILE A 455 5.89 -27.95 28.53
C ILE A 455 5.48 -27.35 29.88
N PRO A 456 5.44 -28.15 30.97
CA PRO A 456 5.12 -27.64 32.30
C PRO A 456 6.37 -27.15 33.05
N VAL A 457 6.31 -25.90 33.51
CA VAL A 457 6.89 -25.36 34.77
C VAL A 457 8.42 -25.09 34.83
N VAL A 458 8.74 -23.81 35.08
CA VAL A 458 9.95 -23.23 35.73
C VAL A 458 11.31 -23.40 35.03
N GLY A 459 11.82 -22.30 34.48
CA GLY A 459 13.20 -21.85 34.71
C GLY A 459 14.30 -22.24 33.73
N TRP A 460 14.08 -23.04 32.68
CA TRP A 460 15.15 -23.36 31.71
C TRP A 460 14.60 -23.51 30.28
N ILE A 461 14.75 -22.49 29.43
CA ILE A 461 14.57 -22.58 27.96
C ILE A 461 15.74 -21.86 27.28
N LEU A 462 16.89 -22.55 27.15
CA LEU A 462 18.06 -22.04 26.41
C LEU A 462 18.09 -22.53 24.94
N GLY A 463 16.96 -23.03 24.39
CA GLY A 463 16.90 -23.56 23.02
C GLY A 463 15.73 -23.07 22.18
N GLY A 464 14.53 -22.89 22.77
CA GLY A 464 13.33 -22.46 22.02
C GLY A 464 13.09 -20.94 21.98
N LEU A 465 13.75 -20.18 22.86
CA LEU A 465 13.68 -18.71 22.87
C LEU A 465 14.65 -18.08 21.87
N ALA A 466 15.79 -18.72 21.58
CA ALA A 466 16.75 -18.23 20.59
C ALA A 466 16.15 -18.27 19.17
N ASP A 467 15.51 -19.40 18.78
CA ASP A 467 14.82 -19.50 17.49
C ASP A 467 13.63 -18.52 17.39
N LEU A 468 12.91 -18.27 18.49
CA LEU A 468 11.83 -17.28 18.54
C LEU A 468 12.36 -15.85 18.38
N ARG A 469 13.46 -15.51 19.05
CA ARG A 469 14.16 -14.22 18.93
C ARG A 469 14.72 -14.02 17.51
N ASP A 470 15.35 -15.03 16.92
CA ASP A 470 15.87 -14.99 15.55
C ASP A 470 14.75 -14.89 14.50
N THR A 471 13.58 -15.48 14.76
CA THR A 471 12.40 -15.29 13.91
C THR A 471 11.82 -13.88 14.03
N ILE A 472 11.65 -13.35 15.24
CA ILE A 472 11.16 -11.98 15.44
C ILE A 472 12.19 -10.98 14.85
N ALA A 473 13.48 -11.31 14.87
CA ALA A 473 14.53 -10.57 14.18
C ALA A 473 14.40 -10.61 12.65
N GLY A 474 14.12 -11.78 12.06
CA GLY A 474 13.83 -11.91 10.63
C GLY A 474 12.57 -11.14 10.23
N LEU A 475 11.55 -11.14 11.09
CA LEU A 475 10.32 -10.37 10.98
C LEU A 475 10.50 -8.85 11.11
N ILE A 476 11.71 -8.35 11.42
CA ILE A 476 12.03 -6.91 11.48
C ILE A 476 12.92 -6.45 10.31
N ASN A 477 13.54 -7.38 9.58
CA ASN A 477 14.53 -7.15 8.53
C ASN A 477 14.06 -7.25 7.07
N GLY A 478 12.78 -7.52 6.80
CA GLY A 478 12.19 -7.54 5.43
C GLY A 478 11.35 -8.78 5.17
N ASP A 479 11.78 -9.92 5.70
CA ASP A 479 11.29 -11.22 5.23
C ASP A 479 10.06 -11.72 6.01
N TRP A 480 8.95 -10.97 5.90
CA TRP A 480 7.78 -11.06 6.79
C TRP A 480 7.03 -12.40 6.71
N VAL A 481 6.94 -12.98 5.51
CA VAL A 481 6.26 -14.26 5.26
C VAL A 481 7.16 -15.41 5.68
N SER A 482 8.45 -15.38 5.33
CA SER A 482 9.35 -16.50 5.61
C SER A 482 9.78 -16.55 7.07
N ALA A 483 9.92 -15.39 7.73
CA ALA A 483 10.25 -15.33 9.15
C ALA A 483 9.10 -15.88 10.01
N GLY A 484 7.85 -15.44 9.85
CA GLY A 484 6.71 -16.02 10.58
C GLY A 484 6.55 -17.54 10.39
N LEU A 485 6.98 -18.05 9.23
CA LEU A 485 6.98 -19.48 8.93
C LEU A 485 8.21 -20.22 9.46
N SER A 486 9.35 -19.57 9.71
CA SER A 486 10.58 -20.20 10.22
C SER A 486 10.37 -20.92 11.57
N ILE A 487 9.47 -20.41 12.44
CA ILE A 487 9.05 -21.00 13.73
C ILE A 487 8.42 -22.39 13.59
N LEU A 488 7.72 -22.67 12.49
CA LEU A 488 7.10 -23.99 12.27
C LEU A 488 8.16 -25.11 12.17
N GLY A 489 9.44 -24.79 12.01
CA GLY A 489 10.55 -25.74 12.12
C GLY A 489 10.83 -26.24 13.54
N VAL A 490 10.28 -25.58 14.57
CA VAL A 490 10.46 -25.90 16.00
C VAL A 490 9.29 -26.75 16.55
N VAL A 491 8.20 -26.89 15.78
CA VAL A 491 7.01 -27.63 16.19
C VAL A 491 7.31 -29.13 16.28
N PRO A 492 7.28 -29.75 17.48
CA PRO A 492 7.55 -31.17 17.61
C PRO A 492 6.34 -31.98 17.07
N TYR A 493 6.54 -32.63 15.92
CA TYR A 493 5.80 -33.79 15.42
C TYR A 493 4.25 -33.74 15.33
N VAL A 494 3.74 -33.84 14.09
CA VAL A 494 2.46 -34.42 13.60
C VAL A 494 1.12 -33.94 14.21
N GLY A 495 1.02 -33.64 15.50
CA GLY A 495 -0.22 -33.21 16.16
C GLY A 495 -0.61 -31.76 15.87
N ASP A 496 0.36 -30.85 15.85
CA ASP A 496 0.12 -29.41 15.67
C ASP A 496 -0.08 -29.01 14.21
N ALA A 497 0.51 -29.75 13.27
CA ALA A 497 0.28 -29.56 11.83
C ALA A 497 -1.20 -29.79 11.43
N VAL A 498 -1.95 -30.59 12.21
CA VAL A 498 -3.39 -30.85 11.98
C VAL A 498 -4.27 -29.66 12.37
N ALA A 499 -3.78 -28.74 13.23
CA ALA A 499 -4.52 -27.55 13.61
C ALA A 499 -4.43 -26.42 12.57
N ILE A 500 -3.41 -26.43 11.70
CA ILE A 500 -3.15 -25.40 10.69
C ILE A 500 -4.34 -25.22 9.74
N PRO A 501 -4.87 -26.28 9.09
CA PRO A 501 -6.00 -26.14 8.17
C PRO A 501 -7.23 -25.54 8.84
N GLY A 502 -7.53 -25.98 10.08
CA GLY A 502 -8.69 -25.50 10.82
C GLY A 502 -8.56 -24.04 11.26
N LYS A 503 -7.37 -23.60 11.70
CA LYS A 503 -7.12 -22.21 12.10
C LYS A 503 -7.13 -21.26 10.89
N ALA A 504 -6.46 -21.63 9.80
CA ALA A 504 -6.45 -20.86 8.56
C ALA A 504 -7.86 -20.72 7.97
N ALA A 505 -8.63 -21.81 7.90
CA ALA A 505 -10.02 -21.76 7.43
C ALA A 505 -10.92 -20.89 8.31
N ARG A 506 -10.79 -20.97 9.66
CA ARG A 506 -11.52 -20.07 10.57
C ARG A 506 -11.16 -18.61 10.38
N PHE A 507 -9.89 -18.31 10.13
CA PHE A 507 -9.42 -16.96 9.85
C PHE A 507 -10.04 -16.42 8.56
N VAL A 508 -9.96 -17.16 7.44
CA VAL A 508 -10.59 -16.74 6.17
C VAL A 508 -12.10 -16.58 6.31
N LEU A 509 -12.80 -17.50 7.00
CA LEU A 509 -14.24 -17.38 7.22
C LEU A 509 -14.61 -16.10 7.99
N LYS A 510 -13.71 -15.59 8.82
CA LYS A 510 -13.90 -14.35 9.56
C LYS A 510 -13.47 -13.11 8.75
N TYR A 511 -12.37 -13.21 8.01
CA TYR A 511 -11.76 -12.14 7.24
C TYR A 511 -11.65 -12.57 5.79
N VAL A 512 -12.79 -12.61 5.09
CA VAL A 512 -12.88 -13.17 3.73
C VAL A 512 -11.99 -12.42 2.73
N HIS A 513 -11.77 -11.12 2.94
CA HIS A 513 -10.86 -10.34 2.11
C HIS A 513 -9.39 -10.80 2.23
N ARG A 514 -9.03 -11.49 3.32
CA ARG A 514 -7.70 -12.10 3.54
C ARG A 514 -7.52 -13.48 2.92
N LEU A 515 -8.48 -13.91 2.08
CA LEU A 515 -8.48 -15.24 1.47
C LEU A 515 -7.17 -15.51 0.71
N GLN A 516 -6.76 -14.58 -0.14
CA GLN A 516 -5.60 -14.77 -1.02
C GLN A 516 -4.29 -14.81 -0.24
N GLU A 517 -4.09 -13.86 0.68
CA GLU A 517 -2.91 -13.82 1.54
C GLU A 517 -2.81 -15.09 2.40
N THR A 518 -3.95 -15.61 2.88
CA THR A 518 -3.97 -16.86 3.65
C THR A 518 -3.64 -18.09 2.79
N LEU A 519 -4.15 -18.15 1.55
CA LEU A 519 -3.82 -19.23 0.60
C LEU A 519 -2.32 -19.22 0.24
N LYS A 520 -1.77 -18.04 -0.07
CA LYS A 520 -0.35 -17.84 -0.35
C LYS A 520 0.51 -18.21 0.86
N PHE A 521 0.14 -17.75 2.05
CA PHE A 521 0.83 -18.06 3.30
C PHE A 521 0.92 -19.57 3.56
N VAL A 522 -0.19 -20.30 3.41
CA VAL A 522 -0.21 -21.76 3.65
C VAL A 522 0.59 -22.52 2.59
N THR A 523 0.57 -22.09 1.32
CA THR A 523 1.15 -22.83 0.20
C THR A 523 2.63 -22.54 -0.07
N LYS A 524 3.10 -21.31 0.22
CA LYS A 524 4.49 -20.88 0.03
C LYS A 524 5.47 -21.61 0.96
N TYR A 525 5.02 -22.11 2.11
CA TYR A 525 5.93 -22.72 3.08
C TYR A 525 6.27 -24.18 2.82
N ASP A 526 7.51 -24.49 2.52
CA ASP A 526 7.93 -25.85 2.18
C ASP A 526 7.96 -26.83 3.36
N LYS A 527 7.99 -26.35 4.62
CA LYS A 527 7.96 -27.28 5.77
C LYS A 527 6.54 -27.72 6.20
N ILE A 528 5.47 -27.11 5.68
CA ILE A 528 4.11 -27.69 5.81
C ILE A 528 4.00 -28.86 4.82
N PRO A 529 3.68 -30.09 5.27
CA PRO A 529 3.50 -31.21 4.36
C PRO A 529 2.39 -30.94 3.34
N ASP A 530 2.57 -31.41 2.11
CA ASP A 530 1.59 -31.23 1.03
C ASP A 530 0.18 -31.69 1.39
N SER A 531 0.06 -32.78 2.16
CA SER A 531 -1.24 -33.27 2.65
C SER A 531 -1.96 -32.29 3.58
N VAL A 532 -1.22 -31.46 4.32
CA VAL A 532 -1.77 -30.42 5.20
C VAL A 532 -2.13 -29.18 4.37
N LYS A 533 -1.33 -28.83 3.36
CA LYS A 533 -1.66 -27.76 2.41
C LYS A 533 -2.95 -28.08 1.66
N ASP A 534 -3.06 -29.28 1.11
CA ASP A 534 -4.25 -29.76 0.41
C ASP A 534 -5.49 -29.68 1.30
N LEU A 535 -5.39 -30.11 2.57
CA LEU A 535 -6.50 -30.04 3.53
C LEU A 535 -6.88 -28.59 3.87
N ALA A 536 -5.90 -27.69 3.99
CA ALA A 536 -6.17 -26.28 4.22
C ALA A 536 -6.86 -25.64 3.02
N LEU A 537 -6.37 -25.89 1.80
CA LEU A 537 -6.99 -25.45 0.56
C LEU A 537 -8.42 -25.98 0.44
N GLU A 538 -8.66 -27.26 0.76
CA GLU A 538 -9.99 -27.85 0.76
C GLU A 538 -10.95 -27.15 1.74
N LEU A 539 -10.51 -26.85 2.96
CA LEU A 539 -11.34 -26.16 3.96
C LEU A 539 -11.57 -24.68 3.63
N ILE A 540 -10.58 -24.01 3.04
CA ILE A 540 -10.63 -22.58 2.70
C ILE A 540 -11.47 -22.34 1.45
N LEU A 541 -11.22 -23.10 0.37
CA LEU A 541 -11.89 -22.96 -0.93
C LEU A 541 -13.19 -23.77 -1.03
N GLY A 542 -13.38 -24.77 -0.16
CA GLY A 542 -14.63 -25.52 -0.03
C GLY A 542 -15.12 -26.14 -1.34
N GLN A 543 -16.29 -25.68 -1.82
CA GLN A 543 -16.89 -26.19 -3.06
C GLN A 543 -16.03 -25.91 -4.29
N THR A 544 -15.32 -24.78 -4.31
CA THR A 544 -14.41 -24.42 -5.41
C THR A 544 -13.29 -25.43 -5.55
N TYR A 545 -12.68 -25.86 -4.43
CA TYR A 545 -11.64 -26.89 -4.46
C TYR A 545 -12.14 -28.22 -5.06
N ASN A 546 -13.33 -28.64 -4.64
CA ASN A 546 -13.96 -29.87 -5.13
C ASN A 546 -14.36 -29.77 -6.61
N PHE A 547 -14.79 -28.60 -7.06
CA PHE A 547 -15.06 -28.35 -8.48
C PHE A 547 -13.77 -28.45 -9.31
N LEU A 548 -12.67 -27.89 -8.85
CA LEU A 548 -11.42 -27.85 -9.63
C LEU A 548 -10.74 -29.23 -9.74
N ILE A 549 -10.76 -30.02 -8.65
CA ILE A 549 -9.96 -31.26 -8.52
C ILE A 549 -10.81 -32.54 -8.56
N GLY A 550 -12.13 -32.46 -8.32
CA GLY A 550 -12.99 -33.62 -8.08
C GLY A 550 -13.38 -34.45 -9.32
N ASP A 551 -13.70 -35.73 -9.11
CA ASP A 551 -14.18 -36.65 -10.15
C ASP A 551 -15.59 -36.29 -10.67
N ASP A 552 -16.39 -35.60 -9.85
CA ASP A 552 -17.79 -35.21 -10.10
C ASP A 552 -17.96 -33.80 -10.70
N ALA A 553 -16.87 -33.14 -11.10
CA ALA A 553 -16.87 -31.74 -11.55
C ALA A 553 -17.59 -31.48 -12.89
N GLY A 554 -18.31 -32.46 -13.44
CA GLY A 554 -19.11 -32.31 -14.66
C GLY A 554 -18.31 -32.17 -15.96
N PHE A 555 -16.98 -32.22 -15.87
CA PHE A 555 -16.07 -32.10 -17.01
C PHE A 555 -16.19 -33.28 -17.98
N SER A 556 -16.07 -33.00 -19.28
CA SER A 556 -15.93 -34.06 -20.27
C SER A 556 -14.61 -34.82 -20.07
N ALA A 557 -14.51 -36.05 -20.62
CA ALA A 557 -13.27 -36.82 -20.57
C ALA A 557 -12.10 -36.16 -21.33
N ALA A 558 -12.35 -35.05 -22.05
CA ALA A 558 -11.38 -34.28 -22.81
C ALA A 558 -11.02 -32.93 -22.14
N ALA A 559 -11.62 -32.58 -21.01
CA ALA A 559 -11.36 -31.32 -20.31
C ALA A 559 -10.05 -31.33 -19.54
N SER A 560 -9.28 -30.24 -19.63
CA SER A 560 -8.17 -29.96 -18.72
C SER A 560 -8.67 -29.90 -17.28
N ARG A 561 -7.99 -30.57 -16.35
CA ARG A 561 -8.35 -30.56 -14.92
C ARG A 561 -7.21 -29.99 -14.12
N PHE A 562 -7.52 -29.11 -13.18
CA PHE A 562 -6.54 -28.66 -12.21
C PHE A 562 -6.18 -29.84 -11.29
N THR A 563 -4.91 -30.17 -11.23
CA THR A 563 -4.38 -31.08 -10.22
C THR A 563 -4.23 -30.36 -8.89
N ARG A 564 -4.07 -31.12 -7.80
CA ARG A 564 -3.71 -30.55 -6.50
C ARG A 564 -2.41 -29.76 -6.54
N ASN A 565 -1.48 -30.17 -7.42
CA ASN A 565 -0.22 -29.46 -7.59
C ASN A 565 -0.45 -28.09 -8.25
N ASP A 566 -1.35 -28.01 -9.22
CA ASP A 566 -1.67 -26.76 -9.91
C ASP A 566 -2.35 -25.79 -8.95
N VAL A 567 -3.32 -26.26 -8.16
CA VAL A 567 -3.97 -25.41 -7.15
C VAL A 567 -2.96 -24.93 -6.10
N ARG A 568 -2.05 -25.79 -5.63
CA ARG A 568 -0.98 -25.37 -4.69
C ARG A 568 -0.03 -24.35 -5.32
N THR A 569 0.38 -24.58 -6.57
CA THR A 569 1.33 -23.73 -7.28
C THR A 569 0.71 -22.37 -7.55
N MET A 570 -0.47 -22.34 -8.17
CA MET A 570 -1.16 -21.10 -8.54
C MET A 570 -1.72 -20.32 -7.34
N SER A 571 -1.86 -20.96 -6.16
CA SER A 571 -2.19 -20.27 -4.91
C SER A 571 -0.99 -19.59 -4.25
N ARG A 572 0.25 -19.81 -4.74
CA ARG A 572 1.44 -19.07 -4.27
C ARG A 572 1.54 -17.70 -4.92
N GLY A 573 0.90 -17.53 -6.08
CA GLY A 573 0.80 -16.27 -6.79
C GLY A 573 -0.35 -15.43 -6.26
N ASP A 574 -0.25 -14.12 -6.46
CA ASP A 574 -1.21 -13.19 -5.89
C ASP A 574 -2.50 -13.14 -6.69
N ARG A 575 -2.44 -13.26 -8.02
CA ARG A 575 -3.55 -12.88 -8.91
C ARG A 575 -4.66 -13.93 -9.08
N THR A 576 -4.40 -15.21 -8.77
CA THR A 576 -5.35 -16.30 -9.02
C THR A 576 -6.60 -16.21 -8.14
N ARG A 577 -7.76 -15.89 -8.74
CA ARG A 577 -9.05 -15.92 -8.05
C ARG A 577 -9.82 -17.19 -8.36
N TRP A 578 -9.70 -18.19 -7.47
CA TRP A 578 -10.31 -19.51 -7.68
C TRP A 578 -11.83 -19.50 -7.85
N ALA A 579 -12.53 -18.60 -7.18
CA ALA A 579 -13.98 -18.43 -7.34
C ALA A 579 -14.34 -17.97 -8.77
N ASP A 580 -13.55 -17.05 -9.34
CA ASP A 580 -13.74 -16.53 -10.70
C ASP A 580 -13.45 -17.60 -11.74
N ILE A 581 -12.42 -18.44 -11.51
CA ILE A 581 -12.14 -19.60 -12.35
C ILE A 581 -13.31 -20.58 -12.33
N GLN A 582 -13.86 -20.89 -11.16
CA GLN A 582 -15.04 -21.75 -11.07
C GLN A 582 -16.24 -21.15 -11.81
N ASP A 583 -16.51 -19.85 -11.63
CA ASP A 583 -17.61 -19.16 -12.33
C ASP A 583 -17.40 -19.14 -13.86
N ALA A 584 -16.16 -18.98 -14.31
CA ALA A 584 -15.81 -19.01 -15.73
C ALA A 584 -15.97 -20.42 -16.32
N MET A 585 -15.40 -21.44 -15.69
CA MET A 585 -15.46 -22.82 -16.18
C MET A 585 -16.87 -23.44 -16.08
N SER A 586 -17.73 -22.90 -15.22
CA SER A 586 -19.13 -23.33 -15.10
C SER A 586 -20.05 -22.67 -16.14
N ASP A 587 -19.56 -21.69 -16.90
CA ASP A 587 -20.36 -20.98 -17.89
C ASP A 587 -20.64 -21.82 -19.14
N THR A 588 -21.77 -21.60 -19.79
CA THR A 588 -22.14 -22.31 -21.03
C THR A 588 -21.27 -21.97 -22.23
N ASN A 589 -20.56 -20.84 -22.21
CA ASN A 589 -19.62 -20.43 -23.24
C ASN A 589 -18.21 -21.01 -23.02
N HIS A 590 -17.93 -21.59 -21.84
CA HIS A 590 -16.66 -22.26 -21.61
C HIS A 590 -16.59 -23.55 -22.44
N VAL A 591 -15.48 -23.71 -23.15
CA VAL A 591 -15.17 -24.88 -23.97
C VAL A 591 -13.98 -25.59 -23.36
N ASP A 592 -14.14 -26.87 -23.08
CA ASP A 592 -13.07 -27.75 -22.62
C ASP A 592 -11.90 -27.79 -23.63
N GLY A 593 -10.67 -27.59 -23.15
CA GLY A 593 -9.45 -27.71 -23.95
C GLY A 593 -8.38 -28.58 -23.29
N PRO A 594 -7.27 -28.87 -23.99
CA PRO A 594 -6.16 -29.64 -23.42
C PRO A 594 -5.41 -28.84 -22.35
N GLU A 595 -4.65 -29.55 -21.51
CA GLU A 595 -3.69 -28.93 -20.59
C GLU A 595 -2.57 -28.23 -21.37
N ILE A 596 -2.17 -27.05 -20.90
CA ILE A 596 -1.03 -26.29 -21.42
C ILE A 596 -0.11 -25.99 -20.25
N PRO A 597 1.20 -26.32 -20.31
CA PRO A 597 2.14 -25.97 -19.24
C PRO A 597 2.11 -24.47 -18.91
N ALA A 598 2.45 -24.09 -17.69
CA ALA A 598 2.56 -22.67 -17.35
C ALA A 598 3.67 -22.00 -18.19
N GLN A 599 3.38 -20.81 -18.72
CA GLN A 599 4.25 -20.07 -19.64
C GLN A 599 4.88 -18.87 -18.93
N TYR A 600 6.07 -18.45 -19.36
CA TYR A 600 6.80 -17.36 -18.70
C TYR A 600 6.45 -15.96 -19.22
N ASN A 601 5.78 -15.87 -20.37
CA ASN A 601 5.35 -14.63 -20.99
C ASN A 601 4.17 -14.91 -21.93
N TRP A 602 3.54 -13.85 -22.45
CA TRP A 602 2.41 -13.94 -23.35
C TRP A 602 2.76 -14.60 -24.70
N ARG A 603 3.95 -14.34 -25.27
CA ARG A 603 4.40 -14.93 -26.56
C ARG A 603 4.50 -16.45 -26.49
N ASP A 604 5.01 -16.97 -25.37
CA ASP A 604 5.07 -18.41 -25.11
C ASP A 604 3.66 -18.99 -24.95
N GLY A 605 2.75 -18.24 -24.33
CA GLY A 605 1.30 -18.50 -24.31
C GLY A 605 0.71 -18.68 -25.70
N GLU A 606 0.90 -17.69 -26.57
CA GLU A 606 0.42 -17.74 -27.95
C GLU A 606 0.98 -18.95 -28.70
N ASN A 607 2.29 -19.19 -28.59
CA ASN A 607 2.95 -20.30 -29.26
C ASN A 607 2.42 -21.66 -28.76
N ALA A 608 2.14 -21.77 -27.47
CA ALA A 608 1.56 -22.98 -26.89
C ALA A 608 0.13 -23.22 -27.40
N VAL A 609 -0.70 -22.19 -27.51
CA VAL A 609 -2.04 -22.30 -28.10
C VAL A 609 -1.95 -22.65 -29.59
N ARG A 610 -1.06 -22.01 -30.35
CA ARG A 610 -0.84 -22.33 -31.77
C ARG A 610 -0.47 -23.80 -32.00
N ALA A 611 0.25 -24.42 -31.06
CA ALA A 611 0.65 -25.82 -31.15
C ALA A 611 -0.51 -26.82 -31.00
N ILE A 612 -1.63 -26.40 -30.38
CA ILE A 612 -2.82 -27.25 -30.18
C ILE A 612 -3.92 -27.03 -31.22
N LEU A 613 -3.81 -25.98 -32.05
CA LEU A 613 -4.74 -25.72 -33.15
C LEU A 613 -4.61 -26.77 -34.26
N THR A 614 -5.69 -26.96 -35.00
CA THR A 614 -5.78 -27.99 -36.05
C THR A 614 -5.46 -27.46 -37.45
N GLY A 615 -5.70 -26.16 -37.67
CA GLY A 615 -5.41 -25.41 -38.87
C GLY A 615 -4.17 -24.52 -38.73
N PRO A 616 -3.61 -24.03 -39.85
CA PRO A 616 -2.50 -23.11 -39.81
C PRO A 616 -2.96 -21.77 -39.23
N CYS A 617 -2.17 -21.26 -38.29
CA CYS A 617 -2.38 -19.97 -37.64
C CYS A 617 -1.68 -18.84 -38.41
N GLU A 618 -2.39 -17.73 -38.64
CA GLU A 618 -1.82 -16.49 -39.17
C GLU A 618 -1.77 -15.41 -38.05
N PRO A 619 -0.58 -15.07 -37.52
CA PRO A 619 -0.44 -14.13 -36.39
C PRO A 619 -0.57 -12.65 -36.76
N ASP A 620 -0.35 -12.28 -38.03
CA ASP A 620 -0.45 -10.88 -38.49
C ASP A 620 -1.79 -10.58 -39.18
N TYR A 621 -2.84 -11.27 -38.75
CA TYR A 621 -4.13 -11.18 -39.41
C TYR A 621 -4.92 -9.94 -38.96
N VAL A 622 -4.96 -8.90 -39.78
CA VAL A 622 -5.74 -7.69 -39.45
C VAL A 622 -7.19 -7.79 -39.89
N VAL A 623 -8.13 -7.46 -39.00
CA VAL A 623 -9.57 -7.39 -39.26
C VAL A 623 -10.02 -5.93 -39.25
N ASP A 624 -10.57 -5.45 -40.36
CA ASP A 624 -11.16 -4.11 -40.42
C ASP A 624 -12.50 -4.10 -39.67
N THR A 625 -12.73 -3.13 -38.78
CA THR A 625 -13.99 -2.97 -38.03
C THR A 625 -14.76 -1.68 -38.41
N PRO A 626 -15.05 -1.46 -39.72
CA PRO A 626 -15.63 -0.18 -40.15
C PRO A 626 -17.08 -0.07 -39.64
N GLY A 627 -17.31 0.91 -38.76
CA GLY A 627 -18.62 1.17 -38.18
C GLY A 627 -18.81 0.67 -36.74
N TYR A 628 -17.78 0.08 -36.13
CA TYR A 628 -17.73 -0.07 -34.67
C TYR A 628 -17.47 1.31 -34.03
N PRO A 629 -18.30 1.76 -33.06
CA PRO A 629 -18.20 3.09 -32.47
C PRO A 629 -17.09 3.14 -31.40
N SER A 630 -15.83 3.06 -31.83
CA SER A 630 -14.67 3.30 -30.95
C SER A 630 -13.85 4.49 -31.44
N PRO A 631 -13.40 5.37 -30.53
CA PRO A 631 -12.53 6.49 -30.86
C PRO A 631 -11.06 6.06 -31.11
N ARG A 632 -10.67 4.82 -30.77
CA ARG A 632 -9.25 4.39 -30.67
C ARG A 632 -8.67 3.78 -31.95
N SER A 633 -9.33 2.75 -32.54
CA SER A 633 -8.81 2.08 -33.75
C SER A 633 -9.94 1.46 -34.59
N ARG A 634 -9.79 1.50 -35.92
CA ARG A 634 -10.71 0.88 -36.90
C ARG A 634 -10.28 -0.52 -37.34
N THR A 635 -9.27 -1.07 -36.69
CA THR A 635 -8.73 -2.40 -36.97
C THR A 635 -8.64 -3.21 -35.68
N ARG A 636 -8.58 -4.53 -35.83
CA ARG A 636 -8.41 -5.50 -34.76
C ARG A 636 -7.40 -6.55 -35.21
N LYS A 637 -6.38 -6.84 -34.40
CA LYS A 637 -5.37 -7.86 -34.67
C LYS A 637 -5.51 -8.99 -33.66
N PRO A 638 -6.16 -10.12 -33.98
CA PRO A 638 -6.11 -11.31 -33.16
C PRO A 638 -4.72 -11.92 -33.09
N ASP A 639 -4.40 -12.56 -31.97
CA ASP A 639 -3.12 -13.27 -31.73
C ASP A 639 -2.92 -14.42 -32.74
N CYS A 640 -4.02 -14.96 -33.23
CA CYS A 640 -4.02 -16.00 -34.24
C CYS A 640 -5.32 -16.09 -35.05
N ALA A 641 -5.22 -16.09 -36.39
CA ALA A 641 -6.32 -16.51 -37.26
C ALA A 641 -6.10 -17.94 -37.79
N GLU A 642 -6.84 -18.92 -37.26
CA GLU A 642 -6.79 -20.33 -37.68
C GLU A 642 -7.59 -20.51 -38.98
N ARG A 643 -6.91 -20.89 -40.07
CA ARG A 643 -7.61 -21.20 -41.33
C ARG A 643 -8.34 -22.52 -41.26
N GLN A 644 -9.63 -22.47 -41.58
CA GLN A 644 -10.49 -23.63 -41.69
C GLN A 644 -10.43 -24.25 -43.10
N PRO A 645 -10.76 -25.56 -43.25
CA PRO A 645 -10.75 -26.25 -44.54
C PRO A 645 -11.67 -25.64 -45.60
N ASP A 646 -12.72 -24.93 -45.18
CA ASP A 646 -13.66 -24.23 -46.07
C ASP A 646 -13.18 -22.84 -46.51
N GLY A 647 -11.97 -22.44 -46.08
CA GLY A 647 -11.36 -21.14 -46.37
C GLY A 647 -11.84 -20.01 -45.45
N SER A 648 -12.68 -20.28 -44.47
CA SER A 648 -12.99 -19.35 -43.38
C SER A 648 -11.85 -19.31 -42.34
N ALA A 649 -11.92 -18.35 -41.41
CA ALA A 649 -10.97 -18.23 -40.30
C ALA A 649 -11.70 -18.17 -38.95
N VAL A 650 -11.16 -18.85 -37.96
CA VAL A 650 -11.50 -18.67 -36.54
C VAL A 650 -10.42 -17.80 -35.92
N LEU A 651 -10.82 -16.74 -35.23
CA LEU A 651 -9.88 -15.84 -34.56
C LEU A 651 -9.65 -16.33 -33.14
N HIS A 652 -8.41 -16.31 -32.67
CA HIS A 652 -8.02 -16.77 -31.35
C HIS A 652 -7.28 -15.66 -30.61
N GLU A 653 -7.70 -15.42 -29.38
CA GLU A 653 -7.03 -14.56 -28.40
C GLU A 653 -6.42 -15.42 -27.30
N VAL A 654 -5.26 -15.01 -26.80
CA VAL A 654 -4.49 -15.74 -25.80
C VAL A 654 -4.01 -14.77 -24.74
N LYS A 655 -4.45 -14.99 -23.50
CA LYS A 655 -3.97 -14.25 -22.34
C LYS A 655 -3.23 -15.21 -21.41
N THR A 656 -2.03 -14.84 -20.97
CA THR A 656 -1.23 -15.62 -20.02
C THR A 656 -1.35 -14.99 -18.63
N GLY A 657 -1.62 -15.80 -17.60
CA GLY A 657 -1.86 -15.35 -16.23
C GLY A 657 -3.30 -14.89 -15.99
N VAL A 658 -3.45 -13.87 -15.16
CA VAL A 658 -4.68 -13.08 -15.05
C VAL A 658 -4.38 -11.73 -15.71
N PRO A 659 -4.94 -11.44 -16.90
CA PRO A 659 -4.68 -10.17 -17.57
C PRO A 659 -5.22 -9.03 -16.71
N THR A 660 -4.46 -7.96 -16.58
CA THR A 660 -4.84 -6.79 -15.79
C THR A 660 -5.86 -5.93 -16.51
N TRP A 661 -6.61 -5.16 -15.73
CA TRP A 661 -7.77 -4.45 -16.23
C TRP A 661 -7.32 -3.24 -17.02
N THR A 662 -7.56 -3.28 -18.32
CA THR A 662 -7.47 -2.12 -19.21
C THR A 662 -8.80 -1.97 -19.94
N GLU A 663 -9.21 -0.74 -20.24
CA GLU A 663 -10.39 -0.51 -21.09
C GLU A 663 -10.23 -1.16 -22.49
N SER A 664 -8.99 -1.44 -22.92
CA SER A 664 -8.68 -2.08 -24.19
C SER A 664 -9.14 -3.54 -24.27
N LEU A 665 -9.06 -4.34 -23.20
CA LEU A 665 -9.50 -5.75 -23.21
C LEU A 665 -11.02 -5.90 -23.41
N ILE A 666 -11.80 -4.99 -22.84
CA ILE A 666 -13.26 -4.96 -23.07
C ILE A 666 -13.54 -4.50 -24.49
N ASP A 667 -12.81 -3.51 -24.99
CA ASP A 667 -12.93 -3.06 -26.38
C ASP A 667 -12.58 -4.17 -27.38
N GLU A 668 -11.55 -4.98 -27.11
CA GLU A 668 -11.22 -6.20 -27.86
C GLU A 668 -12.40 -7.17 -27.90
N CYS A 669 -12.95 -7.54 -26.73
CA CYS A 669 -14.10 -8.42 -26.63
C CYS A 669 -15.33 -7.86 -27.37
N LEU A 670 -15.58 -6.56 -27.30
CA LEU A 670 -16.70 -5.92 -27.99
C LEU A 670 -16.50 -5.82 -29.51
N LYS A 671 -15.26 -5.60 -29.98
CA LYS A 671 -14.89 -5.67 -31.41
C LYS A 671 -15.07 -7.07 -31.95
N ASP A 672 -14.67 -8.08 -31.18
CA ASP A 672 -14.84 -9.49 -31.50
C ASP A 672 -16.34 -9.84 -31.58
N ALA A 673 -17.12 -9.43 -30.58
CA ALA A 673 -18.57 -9.59 -30.57
C ALA A 673 -19.23 -8.95 -31.80
N TRP A 674 -18.84 -7.71 -32.13
CA TRP A 674 -19.33 -7.00 -33.30
C TRP A 674 -19.00 -7.74 -34.60
N SER A 675 -17.79 -8.31 -34.71
CA SER A 675 -17.32 -9.03 -35.89
C SER A 675 -18.17 -10.29 -36.19
N LEU A 676 -18.80 -10.86 -35.16
CA LEU A 676 -19.71 -11.99 -35.30
C LEU A 676 -21.14 -11.60 -35.74
N THR A 677 -21.49 -10.31 -35.67
CA THR A 677 -22.81 -9.80 -36.09
C THR A 677 -23.00 -9.85 -37.61
N ALA A 678 -24.26 -9.72 -38.07
CA ALA A 678 -24.55 -9.62 -39.51
C ALA A 678 -23.91 -8.39 -40.16
N ALA A 679 -23.78 -7.29 -39.41
CA ALA A 679 -23.14 -6.06 -39.89
C ALA A 679 -21.62 -6.23 -40.00
N GLY A 680 -20.98 -6.79 -38.96
CA GLY A 680 -19.54 -7.12 -38.99
C GLY A 680 -19.21 -8.07 -40.13
N LYS A 681 -19.89 -9.22 -40.22
CA LYS A 681 -19.71 -10.20 -41.29
C LYS A 681 -19.86 -9.63 -42.70
N ALA A 682 -20.73 -8.64 -42.90
CA ALA A 682 -20.89 -7.97 -44.19
C ALA A 682 -19.83 -6.89 -44.45
N ALA A 683 -19.20 -6.36 -43.39
CA ALA A 683 -18.22 -5.30 -43.44
C ALA A 683 -16.77 -5.80 -43.64
N HIS A 684 -16.46 -7.00 -43.17
CA HIS A 684 -15.11 -7.57 -43.31
C HIS A 684 -14.84 -8.07 -44.75
N ASN A 685 -13.67 -7.74 -45.30
CA ASN A 685 -13.17 -8.34 -46.55
C ASN A 685 -12.71 -9.81 -46.40
N LYS A 686 -12.86 -10.39 -45.20
CA LYS A 686 -12.36 -11.72 -44.85
C LYS A 686 -13.49 -12.58 -44.24
N ASN A 687 -13.50 -13.88 -44.55
CA ASN A 687 -14.55 -14.81 -44.15
C ASN A 687 -14.31 -15.34 -42.72
N ILE A 688 -14.73 -14.57 -41.70
CA ILE A 688 -14.60 -14.95 -40.28
C ILE A 688 -15.78 -15.85 -39.89
N SER A 689 -15.49 -17.08 -39.46
CA SER A 689 -16.49 -18.08 -39.07
C SER A 689 -16.67 -18.20 -37.56
N GLY A 690 -15.69 -17.80 -36.75
CA GLY A 690 -15.75 -17.86 -35.29
C GLY A 690 -14.66 -17.06 -34.60
N ILE A 691 -14.79 -16.93 -33.28
CA ILE A 691 -13.81 -16.31 -32.37
C ILE A 691 -13.71 -17.19 -31.12
N HIS A 692 -12.53 -17.34 -30.54
CA HIS A 692 -12.29 -18.14 -29.35
C HIS A 692 -11.21 -17.50 -28.46
N TRP A 693 -11.45 -17.39 -27.16
CA TRP A 693 -10.46 -16.84 -26.20
C TRP A 693 -9.79 -17.95 -25.37
N HIS A 694 -8.49 -17.84 -25.15
CA HIS A 694 -7.68 -18.81 -24.44
C HIS A 694 -6.99 -18.15 -23.25
N PHE A 695 -7.05 -18.80 -22.10
CA PHE A 695 -6.40 -18.35 -20.88
C PHE A 695 -5.41 -19.42 -20.42
N VAL A 696 -4.14 -19.06 -20.33
CA VAL A 696 -3.02 -19.96 -20.03
C VAL A 696 -2.37 -19.51 -18.72
N ALA A 697 -1.87 -20.45 -17.91
CA ALA A 697 -1.22 -20.09 -16.65
C ALA A 697 0.15 -19.41 -16.86
N HIS A 698 0.51 -18.49 -15.97
CA HIS A 698 1.81 -17.82 -15.91
C HIS A 698 2.73 -18.50 -14.88
N ALA A 699 3.94 -18.88 -15.29
CA ALA A 699 4.90 -19.61 -14.47
C ALA A 699 5.57 -18.74 -13.40
N GLN A 700 6.03 -17.53 -13.77
CA GLN A 700 6.69 -16.60 -12.84
C GLN A 700 5.73 -16.10 -11.74
N TYR A 701 4.59 -15.56 -12.13
CA TYR A 701 3.60 -15.02 -11.19
C TYR A 701 2.68 -16.07 -10.57
N ASN A 702 2.84 -17.35 -10.91
CA ASN A 702 1.96 -18.44 -10.46
C ASN A 702 0.47 -18.06 -10.56
N SER A 703 0.06 -17.54 -11.72
CA SER A 703 -1.27 -16.97 -11.91
C SER A 703 -2.04 -17.60 -13.06
N VAL A 704 -3.36 -17.68 -12.95
CA VAL A 704 -4.27 -18.08 -14.03
C VAL A 704 -5.66 -17.53 -13.76
N GLY A 705 -6.37 -17.08 -14.79
CA GLY A 705 -7.78 -16.71 -14.66
C GLY A 705 -8.23 -15.65 -15.64
N ILE A 706 -9.44 -15.13 -15.41
CA ILE A 706 -10.10 -14.13 -16.24
C ILE A 706 -10.62 -13.03 -15.31
N HIS A 707 -10.37 -11.76 -15.67
CA HIS A 707 -10.91 -10.65 -14.89
C HIS A 707 -12.46 -10.57 -15.04
N PRO A 708 -13.24 -10.30 -13.97
CA PRO A 708 -14.71 -10.39 -14.00
C PRO A 708 -15.43 -9.58 -15.10
N PRO A 709 -15.05 -8.32 -15.42
CA PRO A 709 -15.65 -7.55 -16.51
C PRO A 709 -15.41 -8.18 -17.88
N LEU A 710 -14.23 -8.75 -18.12
CA LEU A 710 -13.93 -9.45 -19.37
C LEU A 710 -14.75 -10.73 -19.47
N LEU A 711 -14.83 -11.50 -18.38
CA LEU A 711 -15.68 -12.67 -18.30
C LEU A 711 -17.15 -12.31 -18.59
N GLU A 712 -17.66 -11.23 -18.01
CA GLU A 712 -19.02 -10.75 -18.27
C GLU A 712 -19.22 -10.33 -19.74
N CYS A 713 -18.23 -9.68 -20.36
CA CYS A 713 -18.28 -9.36 -21.78
C CYS A 713 -18.36 -10.62 -22.66
N LEU A 714 -17.52 -11.62 -22.42
CA LEU A 714 -17.52 -12.89 -23.14
C LEU A 714 -18.86 -13.63 -22.95
N LYS A 715 -19.38 -13.67 -21.71
CA LYS A 715 -20.68 -14.24 -21.34
C LYS A 715 -21.82 -13.59 -22.13
N ASN A 716 -21.92 -12.27 -22.07
CA ASN A 716 -23.01 -11.50 -22.70
C ASN A 716 -23.01 -11.60 -24.22
N ASN A 717 -21.81 -11.69 -24.83
CA ASN A 717 -21.66 -11.77 -26.27
C ASN A 717 -21.59 -13.19 -26.83
N LYS A 718 -21.69 -14.22 -25.98
CA LYS A 718 -21.65 -15.64 -26.37
C LYS A 718 -20.36 -16.01 -27.11
N ILE A 719 -19.25 -15.42 -26.69
CA ILE A 719 -17.93 -15.71 -27.24
C ILE A 719 -17.39 -16.93 -26.49
N PRO A 720 -17.03 -18.02 -27.17
CA PRO A 720 -16.48 -19.19 -26.52
C PRO A 720 -15.07 -18.91 -25.99
N PHE A 721 -14.75 -19.50 -24.84
CA PHE A 721 -13.43 -19.36 -24.24
C PHE A 721 -12.99 -20.63 -23.50
N THR A 722 -11.69 -20.77 -23.28
CA THR A 722 -11.10 -21.92 -22.59
C THR A 722 -10.10 -21.44 -21.54
N ILE A 723 -10.25 -21.94 -20.30
CA ILE A 723 -9.19 -21.85 -19.29
C ILE A 723 -8.40 -23.16 -19.34
N HIS A 724 -7.14 -23.09 -19.76
CA HIS A 724 -6.25 -24.24 -19.85
C HIS A 724 -5.63 -24.51 -18.48
N ALA A 725 -5.94 -25.67 -17.88
CA ALA A 725 -5.26 -26.08 -16.66
C ALA A 725 -3.75 -26.30 -16.92
N PRO A 726 -2.86 -25.97 -15.96
CA PRO A 726 -1.43 -26.23 -16.09
C PRO A 726 -1.17 -27.73 -16.23
N GLY A 727 -0.58 -28.15 -17.33
CA GLY A 727 -0.10 -29.52 -17.53
C GLY A 727 1.28 -29.75 -16.93
N ALA A 728 1.64 -31.01 -16.70
CA ALA A 728 2.97 -31.43 -16.24
C ALA A 728 4.07 -31.33 -17.31
#